data_AF-A0A5Q4GHS6-F1
#
_entry.id   AF-A0A5Q4GHS6-F1
#
_cell.length_a   1.000
_cell.length_b   1.000
_cell.length_c   1.000
_cell.angle_alpha   90.00
_cell.angle_beta   90.00
_cell.angle_gamma   90.00
#
_symmetry.space_group_name_H-M   'P 1'
#
loop_
_entity.id
_entity.type
_entity.pdbx_description
1 polymer ?
#
loop_
_entity_poly.entity_id
_entity_poly.type
_entity_poly.pdbx_seq_one_letter_code
_entity_poly.pdbx_strand_id
1 'polypeptide(L)'
;MVDARWLEQRIREAGQQFAPGDRESAVKAAQDLVSEASRHLQFDQRWPLVRQAIEICPEFAESFVCLAEAAPTSQDAEKFYRLGITAVEAALGGPDQLARCGSVFWNKPNGLSYLRARYGLAQTLWAIGQQDRAIQECHELLELNPEDYLEFRYLLGGFYGQTGQYDRWQQLLDRYTDDSVDWWFSRALLAFYRHGDASESCQVLQRAHAINPLVAAYLLGDRSMPDDQGDLEAWMQDTDAFAYADESSSFWRSAPGALAWMRRTLRIGLPDSRRVARPSMQRLVDTVAELPQAEEMVWQVDFRRTQIGCPPDWEGPPPWALIITCPQQNDLLVLDTLDDERPAAKDVLIRLLETMAKSGDGDPQRPEMIQVRRKQLAKSWSPKLDMIGIECEWVEELDHVDHVMKGLQQVARVCSQTLQDLDESIDQIADLTIEPGEVWQADIRRLATWVTEDGVPRRPSAALVTSSPENYILAQHVCLEEPSPEVMIRTIAAAMLTPTTGAPHLPGAIEVCCDQTCQALRARLEPLGVECRSVPVLEHLDFVYSELEQGLSTPGGMAALIDVPGVTLGHVAGFFDAAAQFYRCQPWRLTPHDRPLRIHCNRFRNNTWYAVVLGQSGLTCGLIMYEDLALLEAMLYDAEEADRHQSGISVMFGEAFDLAIRDLDAAEKHGWPVASEEAYPLILRINPGMSMRPPLHWELELTEACLRAIPAFLRDTTKDETVQTVPTAAGNVEVSLAWQR
;
A
#
# COMPACT_ATOMS: atom_id res chain seq x y z
N MET A 1 -17.59 3.68 -38.30
CA MET A 1 -16.30 3.63 -39.01
C MET A 1 -16.07 4.95 -39.73
N VAL A 2 -15.04 5.69 -39.33
CA VAL A 2 -14.64 6.95 -39.95
C VAL A 2 -14.05 6.68 -41.34
N ASP A 3 -14.45 7.44 -42.36
CA ASP A 3 -13.91 7.29 -43.72
C ASP A 3 -12.52 7.94 -43.82
N ALA A 4 -11.47 7.13 -43.74
CA ALA A 4 -10.08 7.58 -43.81
C ALA A 4 -9.76 8.34 -45.11
N ARG A 5 -10.36 7.96 -46.24
CA ARG A 5 -10.11 8.64 -47.53
C ARG A 5 -10.69 10.05 -47.53
N TRP A 6 -11.84 10.22 -46.88
CA TRP A 6 -12.45 11.53 -46.72
C TRP A 6 -11.56 12.46 -45.88
N LEU A 7 -11.03 11.98 -44.74
CA LEU A 7 -10.12 12.75 -43.90
C LEU A 7 -8.82 13.14 -44.63
N GLU A 8 -8.18 12.20 -45.31
CA GLU A 8 -6.98 12.47 -46.11
C GLU A 8 -7.23 13.48 -47.24
N GLN A 9 -8.43 13.46 -47.83
CA GLN A 9 -8.82 14.45 -48.83
C GLN A 9 -8.97 15.84 -48.20
N ARG A 10 -9.67 15.96 -47.05
CA ARG A 10 -9.82 17.24 -46.35
C ARG A 10 -8.46 17.84 -45.96
N ILE A 11 -7.55 17.01 -45.44
CA ILE A 11 -6.19 17.44 -45.07
C ILE A 11 -5.40 17.95 -46.27
N ARG A 12 -5.54 17.35 -47.46
CA ARG A 12 -4.88 17.85 -48.69
C ARG A 12 -5.37 19.23 -49.12
N GLU A 13 -6.58 19.60 -48.73
CA GLU A 13 -7.17 20.90 -49.01
C GLU A 13 -6.84 21.95 -47.94
N ALA A 14 -6.18 21.54 -46.84
CA ALA A 14 -5.71 22.42 -45.77
C ALA A 14 -4.78 23.52 -46.32
N GLY A 15 -5.01 24.77 -45.90
CA GLY A 15 -4.22 25.93 -46.32
C GLY A 15 -4.52 26.45 -47.73
N GLN A 16 -5.37 25.80 -48.54
CA GLN A 16 -5.72 26.25 -49.90
C GLN A 16 -6.98 27.13 -49.96
N GLN A 17 -7.75 27.22 -48.87
CA GLN A 17 -9.15 27.68 -48.92
C GLN A 17 -9.44 29.09 -48.37
N PHE A 18 -8.52 29.75 -47.66
CA PHE A 18 -8.84 30.99 -46.93
C PHE A 18 -7.88 32.15 -47.18
N ALA A 19 -8.42 33.36 -47.34
CA ALA A 19 -7.70 34.60 -47.11
C ALA A 19 -7.43 34.77 -45.59
N PRO A 20 -6.37 35.49 -45.16
CA PRO A 20 -5.95 35.52 -43.74
C PRO A 20 -7.04 35.89 -42.73
N GLY A 21 -7.97 36.79 -43.07
CA GLY A 21 -9.07 37.21 -42.18
C GLY A 21 -10.23 36.22 -42.07
N ASP A 22 -10.49 35.44 -43.12
CA ASP A 22 -11.53 34.39 -43.11
C ASP A 22 -11.08 33.17 -42.30
N ARG A 23 -9.76 32.98 -42.20
CA ARG A 23 -9.15 31.86 -41.48
C ARG A 23 -9.36 31.95 -39.97
N GLU A 24 -9.20 33.12 -39.36
CA GLU A 24 -9.45 33.30 -37.92
C GLU A 24 -10.92 33.02 -37.56
N SER A 25 -11.86 33.45 -38.42
CA SER A 25 -13.28 33.16 -38.22
C SER A 25 -13.59 31.66 -38.36
N ALA A 26 -12.96 30.97 -39.31
CA ALA A 26 -13.12 29.54 -39.50
C ALA A 26 -12.55 28.74 -38.31
N VAL A 27 -11.37 29.10 -37.81
CA VAL A 27 -10.76 28.48 -36.61
C VAL A 27 -11.67 28.66 -35.40
N LYS A 28 -12.21 29.86 -35.18
CA LYS A 28 -13.12 30.12 -34.06
C LYS A 28 -14.40 29.27 -34.14
N ALA A 29 -15.01 29.19 -35.33
CA ALA A 29 -16.21 28.36 -35.53
C ALA A 29 -15.92 26.86 -35.31
N ALA A 30 -14.77 26.36 -35.77
CA ALA A 30 -14.33 25.00 -35.50
C ALA A 30 -14.05 24.78 -34.00
N GLN A 31 -13.45 25.75 -33.31
CA GLN A 31 -13.18 25.68 -31.88
C GLN A 31 -14.46 25.60 -31.03
N ASP A 32 -15.50 26.36 -31.37
CA ASP A 32 -16.79 26.31 -30.66
C ASP A 32 -17.41 24.90 -30.76
N LEU A 33 -17.37 24.28 -31.95
CA LEU A 33 -17.85 22.93 -32.17
C LEU A 33 -17.03 21.88 -31.43
N VAL A 34 -15.70 22.00 -31.43
CA VAL A 34 -14.82 21.07 -30.71
C VAL A 34 -14.96 21.22 -29.19
N SER A 35 -15.18 22.43 -28.70
CA SER A 35 -15.44 22.69 -27.27
C SER A 35 -16.74 22.03 -26.82
N GLU A 36 -17.79 22.05 -27.65
CA GLU A 36 -19.01 21.29 -27.39
C GLU A 36 -18.76 19.78 -27.44
N ALA A 37 -18.05 19.30 -28.48
CA ALA A 37 -17.74 17.89 -28.62
C ALA A 37 -16.98 17.33 -27.41
N SER A 38 -16.02 18.10 -26.87
CA SER A 38 -15.17 17.67 -25.76
C SER A 38 -15.93 17.49 -24.44
N ARG A 39 -17.18 17.98 -24.33
CA ARG A 39 -18.06 17.73 -23.17
C ARG A 39 -18.61 16.30 -23.13
N HIS A 40 -18.55 15.59 -24.25
CA HIS A 40 -18.97 14.20 -24.35
C HIS A 40 -17.81 13.26 -24.05
N LEU A 41 -18.06 12.15 -23.36
CA LEU A 41 -17.04 11.13 -23.08
C LEU A 41 -16.85 10.16 -24.27
N GLN A 42 -17.93 9.83 -24.98
CA GLN A 42 -17.93 8.75 -25.98
C GLN A 42 -17.63 9.25 -27.40
N PHE A 43 -16.86 8.45 -28.15
CA PHE A 43 -16.49 8.73 -29.55
C PHE A 43 -17.67 9.10 -30.45
N ASP A 44 -18.74 8.30 -30.40
CA ASP A 44 -19.91 8.43 -31.28
C ASP A 44 -20.67 9.74 -31.06
N GLN A 45 -20.55 10.31 -29.87
CA GLN A 45 -21.13 11.61 -29.52
C GLN A 45 -20.24 12.77 -29.99
N ARG A 46 -18.91 12.62 -29.92
CA ARG A 46 -17.94 13.63 -30.40
C ARG A 46 -17.93 13.73 -31.92
N TRP A 47 -17.99 12.59 -32.61
CA TRP A 47 -17.75 12.49 -34.06
C TRP A 47 -18.59 13.44 -34.93
N PRO A 48 -19.93 13.56 -34.76
CA PRO A 48 -20.74 14.44 -35.62
C PRO A 48 -20.34 15.92 -35.54
N LEU A 49 -20.01 16.40 -34.33
CA LEU A 49 -19.61 17.78 -34.08
C LEU A 49 -18.20 18.04 -34.61
N VAL A 50 -17.27 17.13 -34.34
CA VAL A 50 -15.90 17.24 -34.85
C VAL A 50 -15.87 17.18 -36.38
N ARG A 51 -16.69 16.33 -37.00
CA ARG A 51 -16.78 16.25 -38.46
C ARG A 51 -17.17 17.61 -39.07
N GLN A 52 -18.13 18.32 -38.47
CA GLN A 52 -18.50 19.66 -38.91
C GLN A 52 -17.34 20.66 -38.73
N ALA A 53 -16.60 20.54 -37.61
CA ALA A 53 -15.41 21.38 -37.40
C ALA A 53 -14.33 21.15 -38.48
N ILE A 54 -14.08 19.90 -38.87
CA ILE A 54 -13.13 19.54 -39.94
C ILE A 54 -13.61 20.04 -41.31
N GLU A 55 -14.93 20.03 -41.56
CA GLU A 55 -15.51 20.60 -42.80
C GLU A 55 -15.29 22.12 -42.88
N ILE A 56 -15.31 22.83 -41.75
CA ILE A 56 -15.07 24.28 -41.66
C ILE A 56 -13.58 24.62 -41.72
N CYS A 57 -12.75 23.90 -40.96
CA CYS A 57 -11.31 24.17 -40.84
C CYS A 57 -10.52 22.85 -40.78
N PRO A 58 -10.12 22.28 -41.93
CA PRO A 58 -9.40 21.01 -41.99
C PRO A 58 -8.05 21.02 -41.27
N GLU A 59 -7.41 22.19 -41.14
CA GLU A 59 -6.11 22.35 -40.47
C GLU A 59 -6.19 22.50 -38.94
N PHE A 60 -7.40 22.50 -38.35
CA PHE A 60 -7.58 22.70 -36.93
C PHE A 60 -7.24 21.41 -36.17
N ALA A 61 -5.98 21.31 -35.70
CA ALA A 61 -5.45 20.09 -35.06
C ALA A 61 -6.30 19.61 -33.86
N GLU A 62 -6.93 20.54 -33.14
CA GLU A 62 -7.77 20.26 -31.98
C GLU A 62 -8.95 19.33 -32.31
N SER A 63 -9.49 19.41 -33.53
CA SER A 63 -10.52 18.48 -34.00
C SER A 63 -10.03 17.03 -33.92
N PHE A 64 -8.80 16.78 -34.32
CA PHE A 64 -8.22 15.44 -34.30
C PHE A 64 -7.81 15.01 -32.89
N VAL A 65 -7.32 15.94 -32.06
CA VAL A 65 -7.06 15.69 -30.62
C VAL A 65 -8.34 15.23 -29.92
N CYS A 66 -9.45 15.94 -30.13
CA CYS A 66 -10.76 15.61 -29.55
C CYS A 66 -11.25 14.19 -29.92
N LEU A 67 -10.97 13.73 -31.15
CA LEU A 67 -11.26 12.36 -31.57
C LEU A 67 -10.30 11.33 -30.99
N ALA A 68 -9.02 11.67 -30.89
CA ALA A 68 -8.00 10.79 -30.34
C ALA A 68 -8.25 10.48 -28.87
N GLU A 69 -8.59 11.51 -28.08
CA GLU A 69 -8.90 11.38 -26.64
C GLU A 69 -10.14 10.52 -26.35
N ALA A 70 -11.05 10.37 -27.32
CA ALA A 70 -12.23 9.51 -27.20
C ALA A 70 -12.13 8.24 -28.04
N ALA A 71 -10.96 7.95 -28.62
CA ALA A 71 -10.82 6.82 -29.54
C ALA A 71 -11.05 5.49 -28.80
N PRO A 72 -11.73 4.51 -29.43
CA PRO A 72 -12.01 3.23 -28.76
C PRO A 72 -10.76 2.40 -28.43
N THR A 73 -9.66 2.65 -29.14
CA THR A 73 -8.39 1.93 -28.96
C THR A 73 -7.22 2.89 -29.06
N SER A 74 -6.14 2.58 -28.36
CA SER A 74 -4.87 3.31 -28.46
C SER A 74 -4.32 3.35 -29.91
N GLN A 75 -4.52 2.30 -30.71
CA GLN A 75 -4.13 2.31 -32.13
C GLN A 75 -4.95 3.29 -32.97
N ASP A 76 -6.22 3.51 -32.64
CA ASP A 76 -7.04 4.50 -33.33
C ASP A 76 -6.70 5.93 -32.88
N ALA A 77 -6.42 6.12 -31.59
CA ALA A 77 -5.90 7.38 -31.06
C ALA A 77 -4.61 7.81 -31.80
N GLU A 78 -3.67 6.87 -32.02
CA GLU A 78 -2.42 7.14 -32.74
C GLU A 78 -2.69 7.72 -34.14
N LYS A 79 -3.64 7.13 -34.88
CA LYS A 79 -4.00 7.58 -36.23
C LYS A 79 -4.57 8.99 -36.19
N PHE A 80 -5.47 9.28 -35.26
CA PHE A 80 -6.08 10.61 -35.15
C PHE A 80 -5.03 11.67 -34.78
N TYR A 81 -4.16 11.41 -33.82
CA TYR A 81 -3.08 12.36 -33.51
C TYR A 81 -2.16 12.62 -34.72
N ARG A 82 -1.77 11.58 -35.46
CA ARG A 82 -0.99 11.75 -36.71
C ARG A 82 -1.72 12.58 -37.76
N LEU A 83 -3.03 12.41 -37.91
CA LEU A 83 -3.82 13.21 -38.83
C LEU A 83 -3.84 14.69 -38.41
N GLY A 84 -3.96 14.98 -37.12
CA GLY A 84 -3.88 16.35 -36.59
C GLY A 84 -2.53 17.01 -36.88
N ILE A 85 -1.42 16.29 -36.67
CA ILE A 85 -0.06 16.74 -37.00
C ILE A 85 0.07 17.02 -38.50
N THR A 86 -0.35 16.06 -39.33
CA THR A 86 -0.28 16.16 -40.80
C THR A 86 -1.12 17.34 -41.33
N ALA A 87 -2.28 17.59 -40.73
CA ALA A 87 -3.16 18.70 -41.11
C ALA A 87 -2.49 20.06 -40.91
N VAL A 88 -1.80 20.25 -39.78
CA VAL A 88 -1.06 21.48 -39.49
C VAL A 88 0.16 21.62 -40.40
N GLU A 89 0.94 20.55 -40.58
CA GLU A 89 2.10 20.57 -41.48
C GLU A 89 1.71 20.92 -42.92
N ALA A 90 0.63 20.34 -43.43
CA ALA A 90 0.10 20.65 -44.76
C ALA A 90 -0.29 22.13 -44.87
N ALA A 91 -0.98 22.68 -43.86
CA ALA A 91 -1.40 24.07 -43.84
C ALA A 91 -0.24 25.08 -43.74
N LEU A 92 0.94 24.65 -43.29
CA LEU A 92 2.16 25.46 -43.24
C LEU A 92 3.01 25.34 -44.51
N GLY A 93 2.64 24.47 -45.45
CA GLY A 93 3.41 24.21 -46.67
C GLY A 93 4.47 23.11 -46.51
N GLY A 94 4.30 22.22 -45.52
CA GLY A 94 5.12 21.03 -45.30
C GLY A 94 6.09 21.12 -44.11
N PRO A 95 6.74 20.01 -43.74
CA PRO A 95 7.63 19.92 -42.58
C PRO A 95 8.84 20.86 -42.66
N ASP A 96 9.37 21.12 -43.85
CA ASP A 96 10.49 22.07 -44.05
C ASP A 96 10.14 23.52 -43.68
N GLN A 97 8.88 23.92 -43.90
CA GLN A 97 8.38 25.25 -43.51
C GLN A 97 8.18 25.33 -42.00
N LEU A 98 7.73 24.24 -41.37
CA LEU A 98 7.61 24.15 -39.92
C LEU A 98 8.99 24.29 -39.25
N ALA A 99 10.01 23.59 -39.75
CA ALA A 99 11.38 23.68 -39.24
C ALA A 99 11.93 25.13 -39.28
N ARG A 100 11.51 25.92 -40.28
CA ARG A 100 11.88 27.36 -40.38
C ARG A 100 11.14 28.26 -39.40
N CYS A 101 10.02 27.82 -38.83
CA CYS A 101 9.29 28.57 -37.82
C CYS A 101 10.02 28.57 -36.45
N GLY A 102 10.85 27.55 -36.19
CA GLY A 102 11.63 27.42 -34.97
C GLY A 102 10.79 27.51 -33.69
N SER A 103 11.40 27.96 -32.60
CA SER A 103 10.78 28.10 -31.27
C SER A 103 9.66 29.15 -31.18
N VAL A 104 9.38 29.89 -32.25
CA VAL A 104 8.28 30.87 -32.31
C VAL A 104 6.98 30.22 -32.80
N PHE A 105 7.03 28.95 -33.22
CA PHE A 105 5.90 28.24 -33.79
C PHE A 105 4.67 28.18 -32.87
N TRP A 106 4.86 27.98 -31.56
CA TRP A 106 3.76 27.88 -30.60
C TRP A 106 2.91 29.16 -30.49
N ASN A 107 3.46 30.32 -30.83
CA ASN A 107 2.74 31.60 -30.87
C ASN A 107 1.86 31.77 -32.12
N LYS A 108 1.89 30.84 -33.07
CA LYS A 108 1.06 30.89 -34.26
C LYS A 108 -0.32 30.27 -34.00
N PRO A 109 -1.36 30.70 -34.75
CA PRO A 109 -2.64 29.98 -34.77
C PRO A 109 -2.41 28.48 -35.01
N ASN A 110 -3.07 27.63 -34.21
CA ASN A 110 -2.92 26.16 -34.17
C ASN A 110 -1.60 25.62 -33.61
N GLY A 111 -0.66 26.47 -33.18
CA GLY A 111 0.62 26.03 -32.59
C GLY A 111 0.44 25.21 -31.31
N LEU A 112 -0.44 25.65 -30.39
CA LEU A 112 -0.74 24.91 -29.16
C LEU A 112 -1.42 23.56 -29.43
N SER A 113 -2.43 23.53 -30.31
CA SER A 113 -3.12 22.29 -30.69
C SER A 113 -2.18 21.29 -31.40
N TYR A 114 -1.19 21.78 -32.14
CA TYR A 114 -0.15 20.94 -32.73
C TYR A 114 0.73 20.28 -31.67
N LEU A 115 1.19 21.06 -30.67
CA LEU A 115 1.97 20.52 -29.56
C LEU A 115 1.16 19.52 -28.74
N ARG A 116 -0.13 19.79 -28.47
CA ARG A 116 -1.03 18.82 -27.82
C ARG A 116 -1.21 17.54 -28.62
N ALA A 117 -1.34 17.63 -29.95
CA ALA A 117 -1.44 16.44 -30.80
C ALA A 117 -0.17 15.58 -30.76
N ARG A 118 1.01 16.21 -30.71
CA ARG A 118 2.29 15.49 -30.55
C ARG A 118 2.47 14.92 -29.16
N TYR A 119 2.05 15.63 -28.13
CA TYR A 119 2.08 15.16 -26.75
C TYR A 119 1.22 13.89 -26.59
N GLY A 120 -0.04 13.95 -27.03
CA GLY A 120 -0.92 12.79 -27.05
C GLY A 120 -0.38 11.65 -27.90
N LEU A 121 0.24 11.94 -29.05
CA LEU A 121 0.91 10.92 -29.85
C LEU A 121 2.05 10.23 -29.10
N ALA A 122 2.88 10.96 -28.37
CA ALA A 122 3.97 10.40 -27.58
C ALA A 122 3.45 9.45 -26.50
N GLN A 123 2.43 9.86 -25.75
CA GLN A 123 1.77 9.02 -24.74
C GLN A 123 1.14 7.77 -25.37
N THR A 124 0.41 7.93 -26.48
CA THR A 124 -0.22 6.80 -27.18
C THR A 124 0.81 5.84 -27.75
N LEU A 125 1.92 6.34 -28.32
CA LEU A 125 3.01 5.50 -28.82
C LEU A 125 3.64 4.70 -27.68
N TRP A 126 3.78 5.29 -26.51
CA TRP A 126 4.25 4.59 -25.32
C TRP A 126 3.29 3.46 -24.93
N ALA A 127 1.99 3.77 -24.83
CA ALA A 127 0.95 2.82 -24.46
C ALA A 127 0.83 1.61 -25.41
N ILE A 128 1.10 1.80 -26.71
CA ILE A 128 1.12 0.69 -27.69
C ILE A 128 2.49 -0.01 -27.84
N GLY A 129 3.45 0.30 -26.95
CA GLY A 129 4.77 -0.34 -26.90
C GLY A 129 5.78 0.18 -27.93
N GLN A 130 5.49 1.25 -28.66
CA GLN A 130 6.42 1.90 -29.60
C GLN A 130 7.34 2.91 -28.89
N GLN A 131 8.06 2.45 -27.86
CA GLN A 131 8.82 3.29 -26.92
C GLN A 131 9.87 4.19 -27.58
N ASP A 132 10.66 3.66 -28.52
CA ASP A 132 11.67 4.46 -29.23
C ASP A 132 11.04 5.62 -30.01
N ARG A 133 9.86 5.40 -30.61
CA ARG A 133 9.14 6.44 -31.34
C ARG A 133 8.51 7.45 -30.39
N ALA A 134 7.98 7.02 -29.25
CA ALA A 134 7.47 7.92 -28.22
C ALA A 134 8.56 8.87 -27.72
N ILE A 135 9.76 8.35 -27.44
CA ILE A 135 10.93 9.16 -27.05
C ILE A 135 11.34 10.13 -28.15
N GLN A 136 11.33 9.69 -29.41
CA GLN A 136 11.60 10.57 -30.55
C GLN A 136 10.58 11.72 -30.67
N GLU A 137 9.29 11.46 -30.48
CA GLU A 137 8.26 12.51 -30.49
C GLU A 137 8.47 13.53 -29.36
N CYS A 138 8.88 13.09 -28.15
CA CYS A 138 9.24 13.98 -27.06
C CYS A 138 10.45 14.87 -27.40
N HIS A 139 11.46 14.33 -28.10
CA HIS A 139 12.58 15.13 -28.58
C HIS A 139 12.14 16.20 -29.57
N GLU A 140 11.29 15.84 -30.53
CA GLU A 140 10.73 16.79 -31.52
C GLU A 140 9.89 17.89 -30.84
N LEU A 141 9.13 17.54 -29.79
CA LEU A 141 8.41 18.51 -28.95
C LEU A 141 9.36 19.52 -28.27
N LEU A 142 10.44 19.04 -27.64
CA LEU A 142 11.41 19.89 -26.95
C LEU A 142 12.28 20.72 -27.91
N GLU A 143 12.48 20.30 -29.17
CA GLU A 143 13.10 21.13 -30.19
C GLU A 143 12.21 22.30 -30.62
N LEU A 144 10.89 22.06 -30.71
CA LEU A 144 9.90 23.08 -31.03
C LEU A 144 9.57 24.01 -29.86
N ASN A 145 9.75 23.53 -28.63
CA ASN A 145 9.55 24.27 -27.38
C ASN A 145 10.76 24.13 -26.44
N PRO A 146 11.92 24.75 -26.74
CA PRO A 146 13.14 24.55 -25.94
C PRO A 146 13.04 24.96 -24.48
N GLU A 147 12.25 25.99 -24.18
CA GLU A 147 11.98 26.50 -22.83
C GLU A 147 10.93 25.66 -22.08
N ASP A 148 10.29 24.73 -22.78
CA ASP A 148 9.37 23.73 -22.24
C ASP A 148 8.26 24.30 -21.32
N TYR A 149 7.60 25.38 -21.78
CA TYR A 149 6.49 26.00 -21.04
C TYR A 149 5.27 25.09 -20.82
N LEU A 150 5.24 23.92 -21.47
CA LEU A 150 4.18 22.91 -21.36
C LEU A 150 4.67 21.63 -20.68
N GLU A 151 5.89 21.67 -20.13
CA GLU A 151 6.42 20.69 -19.18
C GLU A 151 6.57 19.26 -19.73
N PHE A 152 6.84 19.14 -21.03
CA PHE A 152 7.10 17.87 -21.71
C PHE A 152 8.35 17.14 -21.19
N ARG A 153 9.27 17.85 -20.52
CA ARG A 153 10.48 17.28 -19.93
C ARG A 153 10.17 16.19 -18.88
N TYR A 154 9.05 16.28 -18.16
CA TYR A 154 8.66 15.27 -17.17
C TYR A 154 8.32 13.93 -17.84
N LEU A 155 7.49 13.98 -18.90
CA LEU A 155 7.15 12.79 -19.70
C LEU A 155 8.39 12.10 -20.27
N LEU A 156 9.33 12.87 -20.85
CA LEU A 156 10.57 12.33 -21.38
C LEU A 156 11.46 11.72 -20.30
N GLY A 157 11.54 12.35 -19.11
CA GLY A 157 12.23 11.80 -17.96
C GLY A 157 11.68 10.44 -17.55
N GLY A 158 10.36 10.32 -17.47
CA GLY A 158 9.67 9.06 -17.22
C GLY A 158 10.01 7.96 -18.23
N PHE A 159 10.01 8.29 -19.52
CA PHE A 159 10.38 7.35 -20.58
C PHE A 159 11.83 6.87 -20.47
N TYR A 160 12.77 7.75 -20.14
CA TYR A 160 14.16 7.34 -19.90
C TYR A 160 14.31 6.43 -18.69
N GLY A 161 13.57 6.71 -17.61
CA GLY A 161 13.52 5.85 -16.43
C GLY A 161 13.07 4.43 -16.78
N GLN A 162 11.93 4.29 -17.48
CA GLN A 162 11.38 2.97 -17.83
C GLN A 162 12.24 2.19 -18.84
N THR A 163 12.93 2.89 -19.75
CA THR A 163 13.82 2.24 -20.75
C THR A 163 15.26 2.06 -20.26
N GLY A 164 15.58 2.46 -19.03
CA GLY A 164 16.93 2.32 -18.46
C GLY A 164 17.96 3.28 -19.07
N GLN A 165 17.53 4.35 -19.73
CA GLN A 165 18.41 5.34 -20.37
C GLN A 165 18.92 6.39 -19.38
N TYR A 166 19.54 5.93 -18.28
CA TYR A 166 19.91 6.74 -17.12
C TYR A 166 20.91 7.87 -17.41
N ASP A 167 21.79 7.72 -18.40
CA ASP A 167 22.71 8.78 -18.82
C ASP A 167 21.99 9.92 -19.54
N ARG A 168 20.99 9.59 -20.38
CA ARG A 168 20.17 10.60 -21.05
C ARG A 168 19.22 11.28 -20.07
N TRP A 169 18.70 10.53 -19.09
CA TRP A 169 17.92 11.11 -18.01
C TRP A 169 18.71 12.12 -17.18
N GLN A 170 19.95 11.79 -16.81
CA GLN A 170 20.85 12.74 -16.14
C GLN A 170 21.06 14.01 -16.97
N GLN A 171 21.36 13.87 -18.27
CA GLN A 171 21.54 15.01 -19.16
C GLN A 171 20.29 15.89 -19.26
N LEU A 172 19.09 15.30 -19.21
CA LEU A 172 17.83 16.04 -19.17
C LEU A 172 17.68 16.82 -17.86
N LEU A 173 17.94 16.17 -16.72
CA LEU A 173 17.89 16.76 -15.37
C LEU A 173 18.93 17.87 -15.15
N ASP A 174 20.06 17.81 -15.85
CA ASP A 174 21.12 18.83 -15.83
C ASP A 174 20.81 20.00 -16.78
N ARG A 175 20.15 19.72 -17.91
CA ARG A 175 19.77 20.73 -18.91
C ARG A 175 18.72 21.70 -18.38
N TYR A 176 17.69 21.17 -17.72
CA TYR A 176 16.64 21.98 -17.10
C TYR A 176 16.93 22.05 -15.61
N THR A 177 17.36 23.21 -15.13
CA THR A 177 17.53 23.45 -13.70
C THR A 177 16.19 23.82 -13.10
N ASP A 178 15.51 22.83 -12.55
CA ASP A 178 14.22 22.93 -11.89
C ASP A 178 14.35 22.43 -10.44
N ASP A 179 13.76 23.17 -9.51
CA ASP A 179 13.70 22.81 -8.09
C ASP A 179 12.30 22.28 -7.70
N SER A 180 11.49 21.89 -8.69
CA SER A 180 10.18 21.27 -8.50
C SER A 180 10.25 19.91 -7.80
N VAL A 181 9.11 19.50 -7.25
CA VAL A 181 8.89 18.19 -6.64
C VAL A 181 9.31 17.08 -7.61
N ASP A 182 8.83 17.14 -8.84
CA ASP A 182 9.14 16.19 -9.92
C ASP A 182 10.63 16.02 -10.15
N TRP A 183 11.39 17.12 -10.19
CA TRP A 183 12.82 17.09 -10.48
C TRP A 183 13.62 16.49 -9.34
N TRP A 184 13.30 16.85 -8.09
CA TRP A 184 14.00 16.33 -6.93
C TRP A 184 13.72 14.85 -6.70
N PHE A 185 12.47 14.41 -6.83
CA PHE A 185 12.16 12.99 -6.74
C PHE A 185 12.67 12.19 -7.94
N SER A 186 12.70 12.77 -9.15
CA SER A 186 13.34 12.15 -10.32
C SER A 186 14.85 11.95 -10.10
N ARG A 187 15.53 12.96 -9.52
CA ARG A 187 16.95 12.85 -9.14
C ARG A 187 17.18 11.78 -8.07
N ALA A 188 16.29 11.71 -7.08
CA ALA A 188 16.36 10.67 -6.03
C ALA A 188 16.22 9.26 -6.62
N LEU A 189 15.23 9.05 -7.49
CA LEU A 189 15.01 7.78 -8.17
C LEU A 189 16.17 7.42 -9.11
N LEU A 190 16.70 8.38 -9.88
CA LEU A 190 17.88 8.17 -10.73
C LEU A 190 19.12 7.81 -9.90
N ALA A 191 19.34 8.47 -8.76
CA ALA A 191 20.44 8.15 -7.85
C ALA A 191 20.29 6.72 -7.29
N PHE A 192 19.07 6.30 -6.95
CA PHE A 192 18.80 4.91 -6.55
C PHE A 192 19.08 3.91 -7.68
N TYR A 193 18.65 4.19 -8.91
CA TYR A 193 18.97 3.32 -10.06
C TYR A 193 20.47 3.16 -10.29
N ARG A 194 21.28 4.20 -10.02
CA ARG A 194 22.74 4.18 -10.22
C ARG A 194 23.50 3.55 -9.06
N HIS A 195 23.07 3.81 -7.83
CA HIS A 195 23.86 3.55 -6.63
C HIS A 195 23.18 2.62 -5.62
N GLY A 196 21.91 2.29 -5.81
CA GLY A 196 21.09 1.53 -4.86
C GLY A 196 20.89 2.29 -3.55
N ASP A 197 20.83 1.55 -2.44
CA ASP A 197 20.81 2.07 -1.07
C ASP A 197 22.24 2.52 -0.67
N ALA A 198 22.62 3.73 -1.08
CA ALA A 198 23.92 4.33 -0.82
C ALA A 198 23.75 5.70 -0.16
N SER A 199 24.75 6.14 0.60
CA SER A 199 24.67 7.44 1.31
C SER A 199 24.35 8.61 0.38
N GLU A 200 24.85 8.60 -0.86
CA GLU A 200 24.56 9.62 -1.86
C GLU A 200 23.08 9.65 -2.29
N SER A 201 22.51 8.49 -2.66
CA SER A 201 21.09 8.40 -3.04
C SER A 201 20.19 8.75 -1.86
N CYS A 202 20.53 8.30 -0.65
CA CYS A 202 19.77 8.61 0.57
C CYS A 202 19.72 10.12 0.84
N GLN A 203 20.84 10.83 0.67
CA GLN A 203 20.87 12.29 0.84
C GLN A 203 20.00 13.03 -0.18
N VAL A 204 19.97 12.56 -1.44
CA VAL A 204 19.12 13.17 -2.47
C VAL A 204 17.65 12.93 -2.15
N LEU A 205 17.27 11.73 -1.73
CA LEU A 205 15.90 11.42 -1.31
C LEU A 205 15.45 12.24 -0.09
N GLN A 206 16.31 12.38 0.92
CA GLN A 206 16.01 13.22 2.10
C GLN A 206 15.79 14.68 1.72
N ARG A 207 16.54 15.21 0.75
CA ARG A 207 16.31 16.57 0.21
C ARG A 207 14.99 16.68 -0.55
N ALA A 208 14.67 15.69 -1.38
CA ALA A 208 13.40 15.66 -2.11
C ALA A 208 12.21 15.62 -1.14
N HIS A 209 12.28 14.79 -0.10
CA HIS A 209 11.26 14.69 0.93
C HIS A 209 11.10 15.98 1.75
N ALA A 210 12.19 16.71 2.00
CA ALA A 210 12.13 18.00 2.68
C ALA A 210 11.41 19.09 1.88
N ILE A 211 11.34 18.95 0.55
CA ILE A 211 10.58 19.86 -0.33
C ILE A 211 9.09 19.55 -0.24
N ASN A 212 8.75 18.27 -0.40
CA ASN A 212 7.36 17.84 -0.28
C ASN A 212 7.26 16.43 0.33
N PRO A 213 6.85 16.31 1.61
CA PRO A 213 6.77 15.02 2.28
C PRO A 213 5.59 14.16 1.80
N LEU A 214 4.57 14.77 1.15
CA LEU A 214 3.34 14.07 0.76
C LEU A 214 3.56 13.09 -0.40
N VAL A 215 4.57 13.31 -1.25
CA VAL A 215 4.92 12.36 -2.32
C VAL A 215 5.23 10.97 -1.76
N ALA A 216 6.03 10.91 -0.69
CA ALA A 216 6.36 9.63 -0.06
C ALA A 216 5.12 8.94 0.52
N ALA A 217 4.20 9.70 1.12
CA ALA A 217 2.95 9.17 1.65
C ALA A 217 2.06 8.55 0.55
N TYR A 218 2.00 9.15 -0.63
CA TYR A 218 1.28 8.58 -1.78
C TYR A 218 1.98 7.35 -2.35
N LEU A 219 3.30 7.43 -2.59
CA LEU A 219 4.07 6.32 -3.19
C LEU A 219 4.12 5.08 -2.29
N LEU A 220 4.18 5.27 -0.96
CA LEU A 220 4.18 4.18 0.02
C LEU A 220 2.77 3.67 0.35
N GLY A 221 1.71 4.36 -0.11
CA GLY A 221 0.32 3.98 0.14
C GLY A 221 -0.24 4.40 1.51
N ASP A 222 0.47 5.23 2.27
CA ASP A 222 -0.02 5.80 3.54
C ASP A 222 -1.20 6.77 3.35
N ARG A 223 -1.30 7.33 2.13
CA ARG A 223 -2.38 8.18 1.68
C ARG A 223 -2.96 7.64 0.38
N SER A 224 -4.26 7.40 0.35
CA SER A 224 -4.98 7.00 -0.86
C SER A 224 -4.99 8.14 -1.88
N MET A 225 -4.89 7.79 -3.16
CA MET A 225 -5.20 8.73 -4.25
C MET A 225 -6.68 9.14 -4.14
N PRO A 226 -7.02 10.44 -4.26
CA PRO A 226 -8.41 10.86 -4.26
C PRO A 226 -9.16 10.27 -5.45
N ASP A 227 -10.32 9.65 -5.21
CA ASP A 227 -11.21 9.23 -6.29
C ASP A 227 -11.80 10.46 -7.01
N ASP A 228 -12.02 10.34 -8.32
CA ASP A 228 -12.46 11.42 -9.23
C ASP A 228 -13.72 12.19 -8.80
N GLN A 229 -14.50 11.68 -7.85
CA GLN A 229 -15.81 12.24 -7.47
C GLN A 229 -15.87 12.93 -6.10
N GLY A 230 -14.84 12.83 -5.23
CA GLY A 230 -15.07 13.02 -3.79
C GLY A 230 -14.43 14.21 -3.10
N ASP A 231 -13.15 14.48 -3.36
CA ASP A 231 -12.32 15.19 -2.39
C ASP A 231 -11.58 16.38 -3.01
N LEU A 232 -12.37 17.35 -3.47
CA LEU A 232 -11.91 18.63 -4.01
C LEU A 232 -10.99 19.37 -3.00
N GLU A 233 -11.22 19.18 -1.70
CA GLU A 233 -10.39 19.75 -0.64
C GLU A 233 -9.03 19.05 -0.53
N ALA A 234 -8.97 17.72 -0.70
CA ALA A 234 -7.71 16.97 -0.77
C ALA A 234 -6.91 17.27 -2.06
N TRP A 235 -7.59 17.39 -3.22
CA TRP A 235 -6.99 17.81 -4.49
C TRP A 235 -6.34 19.20 -4.41
N MET A 236 -6.95 20.11 -3.64
CA MET A 236 -6.48 21.49 -3.48
C MET A 236 -5.35 21.65 -2.45
N GLN A 237 -5.11 20.67 -1.58
CA GLN A 237 -4.10 20.78 -0.52
C GLN A 237 -2.68 20.50 -1.01
N ASP A 238 -2.49 19.66 -2.04
CA ASP A 238 -1.17 19.43 -2.65
C ASP A 238 -1.26 18.78 -4.05
N THR A 239 -1.54 19.60 -5.06
CA THR A 239 -1.69 19.15 -6.45
C THR A 239 -0.38 18.58 -7.03
N ASP A 240 0.77 19.11 -6.61
CA ASP A 240 2.09 18.71 -7.16
C ASP A 240 2.50 17.33 -6.67
N ALA A 241 2.32 17.03 -5.37
CA ALA A 241 2.63 15.70 -4.83
C ALA A 241 1.74 14.61 -5.45
N PHE A 242 0.45 14.91 -5.61
CA PHE A 242 -0.50 14.01 -6.25
C PHE A 242 -0.13 13.75 -7.72
N ALA A 243 0.06 14.83 -8.50
CA ALA A 243 0.39 14.72 -9.93
C ALA A 243 1.67 13.89 -10.14
N TYR A 244 2.73 14.19 -9.38
CA TYR A 244 3.97 13.42 -9.48
C TYR A 244 3.78 11.96 -9.10
N ALA A 245 3.08 11.68 -7.98
CA ALA A 245 2.89 10.30 -7.52
C ALA A 245 2.00 9.49 -8.49
N ASP A 246 0.96 10.08 -9.07
CA ASP A 246 0.11 9.42 -10.07
C ASP A 246 0.91 9.05 -11.33
N GLU A 247 1.68 10.00 -11.87
CA GLU A 247 2.48 9.77 -13.08
C GLU A 247 3.68 8.84 -12.81
N SER A 248 4.30 8.95 -11.64
CA SER A 248 5.60 8.31 -11.36
C SER A 248 5.54 7.03 -10.54
N SER A 249 4.39 6.62 -10.01
CA SER A 249 4.24 5.38 -9.24
C SER A 249 4.79 4.16 -10.00
N SER A 250 4.50 4.09 -11.31
CA SER A 250 5.04 3.06 -12.21
C SER A 250 6.55 3.04 -12.26
N PHE A 251 7.20 4.20 -12.21
CA PHE A 251 8.66 4.30 -12.25
C PHE A 251 9.27 3.77 -10.96
N TRP A 252 8.74 4.19 -9.81
CA TRP A 252 9.22 3.75 -8.50
C TRP A 252 9.04 2.24 -8.30
N ARG A 253 7.86 1.69 -8.59
CA ARG A 253 7.61 0.24 -8.44
C ARG A 253 8.38 -0.62 -9.44
N SER A 254 8.82 -0.03 -10.55
CA SER A 254 9.64 -0.75 -11.50
C SER A 254 11.12 -0.83 -11.12
N ALA A 255 11.53 -0.12 -10.06
CA ALA A 255 12.83 -0.22 -9.42
C ALA A 255 12.73 -1.15 -8.19
N PRO A 256 13.13 -2.43 -8.28
CA PRO A 256 12.95 -3.37 -7.18
C PRO A 256 13.63 -2.87 -5.89
N GLY A 257 12.86 -2.72 -4.82
CA GLY A 257 13.35 -2.29 -3.51
C GLY A 257 13.41 -0.78 -3.31
N ALA A 258 12.95 0.04 -4.27
CA ALA A 258 12.98 1.50 -4.16
C ALA A 258 11.99 2.05 -3.12
N LEU A 259 10.81 1.46 -2.97
CA LEU A 259 9.83 1.86 -1.95
C LEU A 259 10.26 1.41 -0.55
N ALA A 260 10.79 0.19 -0.42
CA ALA A 260 11.37 -0.29 0.84
C ALA A 260 12.57 0.57 1.27
N TRP A 261 13.44 0.92 0.31
CA TRP A 261 14.52 1.88 0.50
C TRP A 261 14.01 3.26 0.91
N MET A 262 12.95 3.75 0.26
CA MET A 262 12.34 5.04 0.59
C MET A 262 11.84 5.06 2.03
N ARG A 263 11.09 4.03 2.44
CA ARG A 263 10.56 3.90 3.79
C ARG A 263 11.69 3.91 4.83
N ARG A 264 12.72 3.09 4.61
CA ARG A 264 13.90 3.00 5.50
C ARG A 264 14.67 4.32 5.59
N THR A 265 14.91 4.97 4.46
CA THR A 265 15.70 6.21 4.39
C THR A 265 14.99 7.39 5.05
N LEU A 266 13.67 7.47 4.86
CA LEU A 266 12.83 8.54 5.40
C LEU A 266 12.27 8.21 6.79
N ARG A 267 12.52 7.00 7.30
CA ARG A 267 12.03 6.50 8.58
C ARG A 267 10.51 6.55 8.71
N ILE A 268 9.80 6.24 7.63
CA ILE A 268 8.34 6.24 7.60
C ILE A 268 7.84 4.94 8.22
N GLY A 269 6.85 5.03 9.11
CA GLY A 269 6.31 3.85 9.79
C GLY A 269 5.53 2.92 8.87
N LEU A 270 5.16 1.75 9.39
CA LEU A 270 4.21 0.88 8.70
C LEU A 270 2.88 1.62 8.49
N PRO A 271 2.20 1.39 7.35
CA PRO A 271 0.82 1.83 7.21
C PRO A 271 0.04 1.18 8.35
N ASP A 272 -0.50 2.02 9.22
CA ASP A 272 -1.28 1.56 10.37
C ASP A 272 -2.43 0.73 9.79
N SER A 273 -2.42 -0.60 9.97
CA SER A 273 -3.47 -1.51 9.47
C SER A 273 -4.86 -1.18 10.07
N ARG A 274 -4.88 -0.25 11.03
CA ARG A 274 -6.07 0.44 11.55
C ARG A 274 -6.66 1.48 10.60
N ARG A 275 -5.96 1.90 9.54
CA ARG A 275 -6.44 2.82 8.49
C ARG A 275 -7.19 2.07 7.39
N VAL A 276 -8.21 1.31 7.77
CA VAL A 276 -9.42 1.30 6.94
C VAL A 276 -9.84 2.76 6.82
N ALA A 277 -10.13 3.26 5.62
CA ALA A 277 -10.57 4.64 5.38
C ALA A 277 -11.51 5.05 6.52
N ARG A 278 -11.06 5.99 7.37
CA ARG A 278 -11.77 6.31 8.62
C ARG A 278 -13.21 6.60 8.24
N PRO A 279 -14.19 5.80 8.71
CA PRO A 279 -15.57 6.04 8.34
C PRO A 279 -15.91 7.48 8.69
N SER A 280 -16.59 8.16 7.77
CA SER A 280 -16.95 9.55 7.99
C SER A 280 -17.65 9.70 9.35
N MET A 281 -17.43 10.83 10.03
CA MET A 281 -18.03 11.11 11.35
C MET A 281 -19.54 10.78 11.36
N GLN A 282 -20.24 11.09 10.26
CA GLN A 282 -21.67 10.81 10.12
C GLN A 282 -21.96 9.30 10.15
N ARG A 283 -21.20 8.51 9.39
CA ARG A 283 -21.37 7.05 9.32
C ARG A 283 -21.16 6.37 10.67
N LEU A 284 -20.17 6.84 11.45
CA LEU A 284 -19.93 6.36 12.82
C LEU A 284 -21.08 6.73 13.76
N VAL A 285 -21.58 7.96 13.69
CA VAL A 285 -22.74 8.40 14.48
C VAL A 285 -23.96 7.53 14.17
N ASP A 286 -24.23 7.29 12.89
CA ASP A 286 -25.35 6.46 12.46
C ASP A 286 -25.19 5.01 12.95
N THR A 287 -23.98 4.45 12.85
CA THR A 287 -23.67 3.09 13.34
C THR A 287 -23.88 2.97 14.84
N VAL A 288 -23.34 3.92 15.63
CA VAL A 288 -23.45 3.90 17.09
C VAL A 288 -24.88 4.13 17.56
N ALA A 289 -25.69 4.90 16.81
CA ALA A 289 -27.10 5.12 17.12
C ALA A 289 -27.93 3.82 17.10
N GLU A 290 -27.54 2.85 16.27
CA GLU A 290 -28.22 1.55 16.16
C GLU A 290 -27.79 0.54 17.25
N LEU A 291 -26.73 0.84 18.02
CA LEU A 291 -26.21 -0.06 19.05
C LEU A 291 -27.13 -0.16 20.28
N PRO A 292 -27.16 -1.33 20.95
CA PRO A 292 -27.86 -1.48 22.22
C PRO A 292 -27.28 -0.52 23.26
N GLN A 293 -28.16 0.11 24.02
CA GLN A 293 -27.78 1.02 25.12
C GLN A 293 -27.57 0.22 26.39
N ALA A 294 -26.38 0.37 26.98
CA ALA A 294 -26.04 -0.21 28.27
C ALA A 294 -26.49 0.75 29.39
N GLU A 295 -27.62 0.44 30.02
CA GLU A 295 -28.14 1.19 31.17
C GLU A 295 -27.15 1.18 32.33
N GLU A 296 -27.03 2.30 33.04
CA GLU A 296 -26.12 2.57 34.17
C GLU A 296 -24.61 2.46 33.84
N MET A 297 -24.25 2.27 32.58
CA MET A 297 -22.87 2.16 32.14
C MET A 297 -22.24 3.53 31.90
N VAL A 298 -21.13 3.79 32.58
CA VAL A 298 -20.36 5.03 32.47
C VAL A 298 -19.01 4.72 31.86
N TRP A 299 -18.59 5.46 30.84
CA TRP A 299 -17.23 5.40 30.32
C TRP A 299 -16.46 6.64 30.73
N GLN A 300 -15.26 6.45 31.27
CA GLN A 300 -14.35 7.54 31.61
C GLN A 300 -13.31 7.71 30.51
N VAL A 301 -13.19 8.93 29.98
CA VAL A 301 -12.30 9.25 28.86
C VAL A 301 -11.35 10.38 29.26
N ASP A 302 -10.06 10.14 29.07
CA ASP A 302 -9.03 11.16 29.25
C ASP A 302 -7.91 11.01 28.23
N PHE A 303 -7.18 12.10 28.02
CA PHE A 303 -5.88 12.01 27.37
C PHE A 303 -4.85 12.87 28.10
N ARG A 304 -3.67 12.31 28.34
CA ARG A 304 -2.60 12.94 29.12
C ARG A 304 -1.22 12.51 28.63
N ARG A 305 -0.21 13.33 28.93
CA ARG A 305 1.17 12.94 28.67
C ARG A 305 1.60 11.84 29.65
N THR A 306 2.21 10.79 29.12
CA THR A 306 2.66 9.64 29.92
C THR A 306 3.98 9.09 29.40
N GLN A 307 4.79 8.53 30.29
CA GLN A 307 5.99 7.77 29.93
C GLN A 307 5.72 6.26 29.79
N ILE A 308 4.48 5.83 30.01
CA ILE A 308 4.08 4.44 29.77
C ILE A 308 4.29 4.14 28.29
N GLY A 309 5.10 3.12 28.00
CA GLY A 309 5.46 2.72 26.63
C GLY A 309 6.66 3.44 26.04
N CYS A 310 7.29 4.40 26.77
CA CYS A 310 8.53 5.04 26.32
C CYS A 310 9.76 4.18 26.64
N PRO A 311 10.78 4.17 25.76
CA PRO A 311 12.09 3.61 26.07
C PRO A 311 12.73 4.26 27.31
N PRO A 312 13.58 3.54 28.07
CA PRO A 312 14.25 4.08 29.26
C PRO A 312 15.12 5.33 28.99
N ASP A 313 15.57 5.48 27.76
CA ASP A 313 16.47 6.53 27.24
C ASP A 313 15.74 7.62 26.45
N TRP A 314 14.41 7.71 26.53
CA TRP A 314 13.64 8.76 25.84
C TRP A 314 14.02 10.17 26.31
N GLU A 315 14.70 10.93 25.44
CA GLU A 315 15.13 12.31 25.71
C GLU A 315 14.06 13.37 25.36
N GLY A 316 12.95 12.96 24.76
CA GLY A 316 11.86 13.85 24.31
C GLY A 316 10.81 14.18 25.38
N PRO A 317 9.84 15.08 25.09
CA PRO A 317 8.66 15.22 25.94
C PRO A 317 7.85 13.90 25.94
N PRO A 318 7.16 13.54 27.04
CA PRO A 318 6.35 12.32 27.05
C PRO A 318 5.21 12.42 26.03
N PRO A 319 4.95 11.36 25.23
CA PRO A 319 3.88 11.33 24.25
C PRO A 319 2.52 11.47 24.90
N TRP A 320 1.52 11.85 24.10
CA TRP A 320 0.14 11.85 24.55
C TRP A 320 -0.40 10.42 24.56
N ALA A 321 -1.21 10.07 25.55
CA ALA A 321 -1.96 8.82 25.55
C ALA A 321 -3.45 9.11 25.74
N LEU A 322 -4.30 8.44 24.97
CA LEU A 322 -5.75 8.37 25.16
C LEU A 322 -6.08 7.13 25.98
N ILE A 323 -6.89 7.32 27.02
CA ILE A 323 -7.34 6.27 27.93
C ILE A 323 -8.87 6.30 27.97
N ILE A 324 -9.49 5.14 27.74
CA ILE A 324 -10.93 4.92 27.88
C ILE A 324 -11.13 3.73 28.81
N THR A 325 -11.94 3.88 29.85
CA THR A 325 -12.21 2.81 30.82
C THR A 325 -13.68 2.69 31.16
N CYS A 326 -14.13 1.49 31.54
CA CYS A 326 -15.45 1.25 32.12
C CYS A 326 -15.30 0.89 33.61
N PRO A 327 -15.60 1.81 34.55
CA PRO A 327 -15.48 1.56 35.98
C PRO A 327 -16.37 0.41 36.49
N GLN A 328 -17.59 0.28 35.94
CA GLN A 328 -18.56 -0.74 36.35
C GLN A 328 -18.06 -2.16 36.07
N GLN A 329 -17.33 -2.34 34.97
CA GLN A 329 -16.74 -3.61 34.58
C GLN A 329 -15.28 -3.75 35.04
N ASN A 330 -14.70 -2.68 35.61
CA ASN A 330 -13.28 -2.58 35.94
C ASN A 330 -12.36 -2.84 34.73
N ASP A 331 -12.79 -2.38 33.55
CA ASP A 331 -12.15 -2.66 32.27
C ASP A 331 -11.38 -1.44 31.72
N LEU A 332 -10.23 -1.72 31.12
CA LEU A 332 -9.50 -0.79 30.26
C LEU A 332 -9.90 -1.05 28.81
N LEU A 333 -10.72 -0.17 28.25
CA LEU A 333 -11.26 -0.32 26.90
C LEU A 333 -10.25 0.14 25.84
N VAL A 334 -9.50 1.21 26.09
CA VAL A 334 -8.48 1.74 25.18
C VAL A 334 -7.32 2.32 25.97
N LEU A 335 -6.09 2.00 25.53
CA LEU A 335 -4.87 2.72 25.85
C LEU A 335 -4.07 2.91 24.56
N ASP A 336 -4.19 4.07 23.93
CA ASP A 336 -3.48 4.39 22.69
C ASP A 336 -2.45 5.50 22.95
N THR A 337 -1.22 5.29 22.52
CA THR A 337 -0.20 6.34 22.40
C THR A 337 -0.44 7.14 21.11
N LEU A 338 -0.40 8.45 21.23
CA LEU A 338 -0.66 9.42 20.16
C LEU A 338 0.62 10.20 19.88
N ASP A 339 0.75 10.70 18.65
CA ASP A 339 1.90 11.47 18.17
C ASP A 339 2.22 12.71 19.05
N ASP A 340 3.37 13.35 18.81
CA ASP A 340 3.90 14.43 19.66
C ASP A 340 2.96 15.64 19.81
N GLU A 341 2.03 15.82 18.89
CA GLU A 341 1.04 16.90 18.92
C GLU A 341 -0.14 16.59 19.85
N ARG A 342 -0.66 17.64 20.50
CA ARG A 342 -1.82 17.49 21.38
C ARG A 342 -3.03 17.06 20.53
N PRO A 343 -3.72 15.95 20.89
CA PRO A 343 -4.81 15.45 20.07
C PRO A 343 -6.00 16.41 20.05
N ALA A 344 -6.60 16.56 18.87
CA ALA A 344 -7.78 17.40 18.70
C ALA A 344 -9.03 16.70 19.27
N ALA A 345 -9.97 17.49 19.79
CA ALA A 345 -11.21 16.96 20.37
C ALA A 345 -12.05 16.13 19.37
N LYS A 346 -11.91 16.40 18.06
CA LYS A 346 -12.58 15.65 17.00
C LYS A 346 -12.02 14.24 16.87
N ASP A 347 -10.69 14.09 16.87
CA ASP A 347 -10.03 12.80 16.68
C ASP A 347 -10.28 11.87 17.87
N VAL A 348 -10.26 12.42 19.08
CA VAL A 348 -10.59 11.66 20.29
C VAL A 348 -12.06 11.20 20.28
N LEU A 349 -12.99 12.03 19.78
CA LEU A 349 -14.39 11.64 19.65
C LEU A 349 -14.59 10.53 18.61
N ILE A 350 -13.90 10.61 17.47
CA ILE A 350 -13.92 9.55 16.45
C ILE A 350 -13.47 8.23 17.08
N ARG A 351 -12.35 8.25 17.81
CA ARG A 351 -11.81 7.06 18.47
C ARG A 351 -12.77 6.48 19.52
N LEU A 352 -13.46 7.33 20.26
CA LEU A 352 -14.47 6.93 21.22
C LEU A 352 -15.66 6.21 20.56
N LEU A 353 -16.15 6.72 19.43
CA LEU A 353 -17.23 6.07 18.68
C LEU A 353 -16.78 4.76 18.02
N GLU A 354 -15.55 4.70 17.51
CA GLU A 354 -14.95 3.46 17.01
C GLU A 354 -14.90 2.39 18.12
N THR A 355 -14.58 2.80 19.35
CA THR A 355 -14.53 1.89 20.52
C THR A 355 -15.90 1.30 20.82
N MET A 356 -16.98 2.08 20.71
CA MET A 356 -18.36 1.58 20.87
C MET A 356 -18.74 0.59 19.76
N ALA A 357 -18.35 0.90 18.52
CA ALA A 357 -18.65 0.08 17.35
C ALA A 357 -17.82 -1.22 17.27
N LYS A 358 -16.64 -1.26 17.91
CA LYS A 358 -15.67 -2.36 17.82
C LYS A 358 -15.25 -2.93 19.17
N SER A 359 -16.09 -2.84 20.20
CA SER A 359 -15.81 -3.37 21.55
C SER A 359 -15.08 -4.73 21.42
N GLY A 360 -13.87 -4.84 21.99
CA GLY A 360 -12.94 -5.95 21.73
C GLY A 360 -13.54 -7.34 21.99
N ASP A 361 -13.40 -7.85 23.22
CA ASP A 361 -13.95 -9.16 23.64
C ASP A 361 -15.45 -9.13 24.00
N GLY A 362 -16.08 -7.95 23.97
CA GLY A 362 -17.49 -7.75 24.33
C GLY A 362 -18.36 -7.32 23.17
N ASP A 363 -19.67 -7.56 23.24
CA ASP A 363 -20.62 -7.14 22.20
C ASP A 363 -20.63 -5.60 22.02
N PRO A 364 -20.67 -5.08 20.77
CA PRO A 364 -20.79 -3.64 20.50
C PRO A 364 -21.98 -2.99 21.22
N GLN A 365 -21.72 -1.94 21.99
CA GLN A 365 -22.72 -1.27 22.82
C GLN A 365 -22.39 0.22 23.01
N ARG A 366 -23.43 1.01 23.30
CA ARG A 366 -23.28 2.44 23.67
C ARG A 366 -23.51 2.62 25.17
N PRO A 367 -22.61 3.31 25.90
CA PRO A 367 -22.81 3.62 27.32
C PRO A 367 -23.93 4.65 27.50
N GLU A 368 -24.51 4.70 28.69
CA GLU A 368 -25.47 5.75 29.04
C GLU A 368 -24.78 7.11 29.21
N MET A 369 -23.54 7.11 29.73
CA MET A 369 -22.83 8.34 30.11
C MET A 369 -21.34 8.26 29.77
N ILE A 370 -20.79 9.40 29.33
CA ILE A 370 -19.36 9.62 29.17
C ILE A 370 -18.89 10.72 30.13
N GLN A 371 -17.90 10.40 30.95
CA GLN A 371 -17.24 11.34 31.85
C GLN A 371 -15.89 11.77 31.28
N VAL A 372 -15.66 13.09 31.24
CA VAL A 372 -14.41 13.69 30.76
C VAL A 372 -13.83 14.69 31.76
N ARG A 373 -12.50 14.71 31.88
CA ARG A 373 -11.79 15.65 32.77
C ARG A 373 -11.74 17.08 32.26
N ARG A 374 -11.85 17.28 30.94
CA ARG A 374 -11.65 18.58 30.28
C ARG A 374 -12.98 19.22 29.91
N LYS A 375 -13.31 20.36 30.51
CA LYS A 375 -14.54 21.13 30.23
C LYS A 375 -14.79 21.41 28.75
N GLN A 376 -13.72 21.61 27.98
CA GLN A 376 -13.82 21.85 26.53
C GLN A 376 -14.35 20.63 25.77
N LEU A 377 -13.98 19.41 26.18
CA LEU A 377 -14.47 18.18 25.55
C LEU A 377 -15.96 18.03 25.78
N ALA A 378 -16.40 18.08 27.04
CA ALA A 378 -17.82 18.01 27.40
C ALA A 378 -18.63 19.01 26.56
N LYS A 379 -18.24 20.28 26.56
CA LYS A 379 -18.92 21.33 25.79
C LYS A 379 -18.96 21.04 24.28
N SER A 380 -17.89 20.48 23.72
CA SER A 380 -17.81 20.19 22.27
C SER A 380 -18.53 18.91 21.85
N TRP A 381 -18.68 17.95 22.76
CA TRP A 381 -19.18 16.61 22.49
C TRP A 381 -20.66 16.46 22.83
N SER A 382 -21.17 17.13 23.88
CA SER A 382 -22.58 16.99 24.31
C SER A 382 -23.56 17.08 23.14
N PRO A 383 -23.51 18.07 22.22
CA PRO A 383 -24.49 18.17 21.14
C PRO A 383 -24.51 16.96 20.20
N LYS A 384 -23.38 16.27 20.03
CA LYS A 384 -23.25 15.09 19.15
C LYS A 384 -23.61 13.80 19.88
N LEU A 385 -23.24 13.69 21.15
CA LEU A 385 -23.53 12.51 21.98
C LEU A 385 -25.01 12.48 22.37
N ASP A 386 -25.64 13.63 22.62
CA ASP A 386 -27.07 13.75 22.89
C ASP A 386 -27.92 13.23 21.72
N MET A 387 -27.47 13.43 20.47
CA MET A 387 -28.16 12.93 19.27
C MET A 387 -28.24 11.41 19.21
N ILE A 388 -27.30 10.72 19.85
CA ILE A 388 -27.22 9.26 19.92
C ILE A 388 -27.54 8.74 21.32
N GLY A 389 -28.18 9.57 22.16
CA GLY A 389 -28.69 9.20 23.48
C GLY A 389 -27.62 8.88 24.53
N ILE A 390 -26.43 9.48 24.40
CA ILE A 390 -25.33 9.33 25.37
C ILE A 390 -25.12 10.67 26.08
N GLU A 391 -25.23 10.69 27.40
CA GLU A 391 -24.96 11.89 28.19
C GLU A 391 -23.45 12.14 28.28
N CYS A 392 -23.03 13.41 28.32
CA CYS A 392 -21.61 13.77 28.47
C CYS A 392 -21.41 14.75 29.61
N GLU A 393 -20.73 14.29 30.66
CA GLU A 393 -20.51 15.02 31.89
C GLU A 393 -19.03 15.43 32.04
N TRP A 394 -18.81 16.67 32.48
CA TRP A 394 -17.50 17.09 32.96
C TRP A 394 -17.36 16.75 34.45
N VAL A 395 -16.31 16.02 34.79
CA VAL A 395 -15.92 15.72 36.17
C VAL A 395 -14.51 16.23 36.45
N GLU A 396 -14.24 16.57 37.71
CA GLU A 396 -12.92 17.09 38.11
C GLU A 396 -11.88 15.96 38.21
N GLU A 397 -12.28 14.81 38.75
CA GLU A 397 -11.45 13.62 38.92
C GLU A 397 -12.07 12.42 38.19
N LEU A 398 -11.22 11.58 37.59
CA LEU A 398 -11.65 10.34 36.91
C LEU A 398 -11.00 9.18 37.66
N ASP A 399 -11.63 8.77 38.76
CA ASP A 399 -11.05 7.85 39.75
C ASP A 399 -10.52 6.55 39.14
N HIS A 400 -11.27 5.96 38.20
CA HIS A 400 -10.89 4.70 37.59
C HIS A 400 -9.75 4.87 36.60
N VAL A 401 -9.80 5.90 35.75
CA VAL A 401 -8.66 6.25 34.86
C VAL A 401 -7.40 6.51 35.68
N ASP A 402 -7.50 7.24 36.79
CA ASP A 402 -6.35 7.52 37.65
C ASP A 402 -5.82 6.27 38.36
N HIS A 403 -6.71 5.35 38.76
CA HIS A 403 -6.33 4.07 39.33
C HIS A 403 -5.58 3.20 38.31
N VAL A 404 -6.14 3.01 37.11
CA VAL A 404 -5.53 2.25 36.02
C VAL A 404 -4.17 2.85 35.63
N MET A 405 -4.08 4.17 35.50
CA MET A 405 -2.82 4.83 35.15
C MET A 405 -1.75 4.68 36.23
N LYS A 406 -2.12 4.71 37.52
CA LYS A 406 -1.17 4.42 38.61
C LYS A 406 -0.65 2.98 38.53
N GLY A 407 -1.53 2.01 38.26
CA GLY A 407 -1.15 0.61 38.06
C GLY A 407 -0.19 0.44 36.89
N LEU A 408 -0.52 1.01 35.72
CA LEU A 408 0.33 0.95 34.54
C LEU A 408 1.70 1.63 34.74
N GLN A 409 1.76 2.75 35.45
CA GLN A 409 3.03 3.41 35.78
C GLN A 409 3.90 2.57 36.73
N GLN A 410 3.29 1.84 37.65
CA GLN A 410 3.99 0.95 38.55
C GLN A 410 4.58 -0.25 37.78
N VAL A 411 3.79 -0.86 36.88
CA VAL A 411 4.27 -1.92 35.98
C VAL A 411 5.38 -1.40 35.07
N ALA A 412 5.20 -0.24 34.44
CA ALA A 412 6.21 0.36 33.56
C ALA A 412 7.53 0.65 34.29
N ARG A 413 7.48 1.11 35.56
CA ARG A 413 8.69 1.32 36.39
C ARG A 413 9.42 0.04 36.74
N VAL A 414 8.69 -1.05 36.96
CA VAL A 414 9.28 -2.38 37.21
C VAL A 414 9.92 -2.91 35.93
N CYS A 415 9.26 -2.72 34.78
CA CYS A 415 9.78 -3.13 33.47
C CYS A 415 10.94 -2.25 32.95
N SER A 416 11.09 -1.01 33.44
CA SER A 416 12.11 -0.05 32.98
C SER A 416 13.35 0.05 33.86
N GLN A 417 13.45 -0.76 34.93
CA GLN A 417 14.74 -0.95 35.60
C GLN A 417 15.72 -1.57 34.59
N THR A 418 16.75 -0.82 34.23
CA THR A 418 17.75 -1.20 33.24
C THR A 418 18.38 -2.53 33.65
N LEU A 419 18.29 -3.54 32.78
CA LEU A 419 18.92 -4.86 32.92
C LEU A 419 20.46 -4.83 33.09
N GLN A 420 21.08 -3.64 33.09
CA GLN A 420 22.51 -3.43 33.39
C GLN A 420 22.83 -3.67 34.88
N ASP A 421 21.88 -3.48 35.80
CA ASP A 421 22.09 -3.66 37.25
C ASP A 421 22.00 -5.14 37.71
N LEU A 422 21.59 -6.07 36.83
CA LEU A 422 21.42 -7.50 37.17
C LEU A 422 22.73 -8.30 37.16
N ASP A 423 23.76 -7.85 36.42
CA ASP A 423 25.09 -8.49 36.47
C ASP A 423 25.74 -8.33 37.86
N GLU A 424 25.32 -7.33 38.65
CA GLU A 424 25.74 -7.14 40.05
C GLU A 424 24.89 -7.95 41.07
N SER A 425 23.84 -8.65 40.62
CA SER A 425 22.77 -9.19 41.49
C SER A 425 22.75 -10.72 41.65
N ILE A 426 23.65 -11.48 41.00
CA ILE A 426 23.70 -12.96 41.12
C ILE A 426 23.93 -13.42 42.58
N ASP A 427 24.69 -12.64 43.37
CA ASP A 427 24.92 -12.92 44.78
C ASP A 427 23.63 -12.79 45.63
N GLN A 428 22.66 -11.97 45.20
CA GLN A 428 21.37 -11.81 45.89
C GLN A 428 20.41 -12.97 45.59
N ILE A 429 20.56 -13.61 44.41
CA ILE A 429 19.74 -14.75 44.01
C ILE A 429 20.03 -15.98 44.88
N ALA A 430 21.29 -16.16 45.30
CA ALA A 430 21.70 -17.30 46.12
C ALA A 430 21.04 -17.33 47.51
N ASP A 431 20.57 -16.18 48.01
CA ASP A 431 19.90 -16.04 49.32
C ASP A 431 18.37 -16.21 49.24
N LEU A 432 17.81 -16.38 48.03
CA LEU A 432 16.37 -16.55 47.83
C LEU A 432 15.87 -17.92 48.31
N THR A 433 14.59 -17.97 48.70
CA THR A 433 13.95 -19.23 49.14
C THR A 433 13.58 -20.05 47.93
N ILE A 434 13.85 -21.37 47.97
CA ILE A 434 13.46 -22.32 46.91
C ILE A 434 12.05 -22.84 47.19
N GLU A 435 11.20 -22.82 46.17
CA GLU A 435 9.87 -23.44 46.10
C GLU A 435 9.96 -24.75 45.29
N PRO A 436 10.27 -25.90 45.93
CA PRO A 436 10.69 -27.13 45.24
C PRO A 436 9.59 -27.82 44.43
N GLY A 437 8.31 -27.47 44.67
CA GLY A 437 7.16 -28.01 43.94
C GLY A 437 6.82 -27.23 42.68
N GLU A 438 7.46 -26.09 42.45
CA GLU A 438 7.14 -25.20 41.35
C GLU A 438 8.04 -25.46 40.15
N VAL A 439 7.41 -25.45 38.97
CA VAL A 439 8.08 -25.59 37.69
C VAL A 439 7.76 -24.36 36.85
N TRP A 440 8.80 -23.66 36.42
CA TRP A 440 8.67 -22.56 35.49
C TRP A 440 8.91 -23.03 34.07
N GLN A 441 8.18 -22.47 33.12
CA GLN A 441 8.47 -22.60 31.70
C GLN A 441 9.07 -21.28 31.21
N ALA A 442 10.09 -21.36 30.36
CA ALA A 442 10.73 -20.17 29.79
C ALA A 442 11.05 -20.37 28.31
N ASP A 443 10.66 -19.41 27.48
CA ASP A 443 10.92 -19.44 26.04
C ASP A 443 11.04 -18.03 25.45
N ILE A 444 11.69 -17.93 24.28
CA ILE A 444 11.74 -16.71 23.48
C ILE A 444 11.18 -17.01 22.10
N ARG A 445 10.14 -16.28 21.70
CA ARG A 445 9.51 -16.42 20.38
C ARG A 445 9.39 -15.10 19.67
N ARG A 446 9.55 -15.13 18.35
CA ARG A 446 9.23 -14.02 17.45
C ARG A 446 7.70 -13.93 17.36
N LEU A 447 7.15 -12.79 17.76
CA LEU A 447 5.71 -12.58 17.84
C LEU A 447 5.08 -12.45 16.46
N ALA A 448 3.82 -12.86 16.36
CA ALA A 448 3.00 -12.68 15.17
C ALA A 448 2.45 -11.25 15.06
N THR A 449 3.32 -10.25 15.16
CA THR A 449 2.96 -8.84 14.93
C THR A 449 4.14 -8.07 14.36
N TRP A 450 3.86 -6.92 13.75
CA TRP A 450 4.85 -6.02 13.21
C TRP A 450 4.90 -4.74 14.02
N VAL A 451 6.11 -4.26 14.28
CA VAL A 451 6.35 -2.96 14.88
C VAL A 451 7.34 -2.18 14.03
N THR A 452 7.37 -0.87 14.21
CA THR A 452 8.29 0.00 13.47
C THR A 452 9.38 0.48 14.42
N GLU A 453 10.65 0.28 14.04
CA GLU A 453 11.84 0.85 14.69
C GLU A 453 12.60 1.69 13.68
N ASP A 454 12.74 3.01 13.92
CA ASP A 454 13.37 3.95 12.97
C ASP A 454 12.81 3.84 11.53
N GLY A 455 11.50 3.58 11.39
CA GLY A 455 10.83 3.38 10.09
C GLY A 455 11.13 2.05 9.40
N VAL A 456 11.81 1.12 10.08
CA VAL A 456 12.04 -0.24 9.59
C VAL A 456 11.02 -1.17 10.24
N PRO A 457 10.17 -1.83 9.44
CA PRO A 457 9.31 -2.91 9.92
C PRO A 457 10.15 -4.04 10.52
N ARG A 458 9.90 -4.38 11.78
CA ARG A 458 10.53 -5.52 12.45
C ARG A 458 9.48 -6.33 13.20
N ARG A 459 9.75 -7.62 13.34
CA ARG A 459 8.96 -8.49 14.20
C ARG A 459 9.63 -8.59 15.57
N PRO A 460 8.95 -8.17 16.66
CA PRO A 460 9.52 -8.26 17.99
C PRO A 460 9.63 -9.71 18.43
N SER A 461 10.65 -10.01 19.23
CA SER A 461 10.77 -11.25 19.99
C SER A 461 10.41 -11.00 21.45
N ALA A 462 9.55 -11.84 22.02
CA ALA A 462 9.19 -11.80 23.43
C ALA A 462 9.80 -12.98 24.16
N ALA A 463 10.57 -12.70 25.21
CA ALA A 463 11.02 -13.65 26.23
C ALA A 463 9.97 -13.70 27.34
N LEU A 464 9.44 -14.88 27.66
CA LEU A 464 8.46 -15.06 28.73
C LEU A 464 8.95 -16.11 29.73
N VAL A 465 8.67 -15.88 31.01
CA VAL A 465 8.84 -16.86 32.10
C VAL A 465 7.51 -16.99 32.83
N THR A 466 7.00 -18.20 32.91
CA THR A 466 5.66 -18.49 33.46
C THR A 466 5.70 -19.58 34.52
N SER A 467 4.86 -19.47 35.55
CA SER A 467 4.67 -20.53 36.54
C SER A 467 3.57 -21.51 36.11
N SER A 468 3.94 -22.79 35.90
CA SER A 468 3.05 -23.83 35.36
C SER A 468 1.81 -24.16 36.23
N PRO A 469 1.84 -24.12 37.57
CA PRO A 469 0.66 -24.46 38.39
C PRO A 469 -0.38 -23.33 38.49
N GLU A 470 0.04 -22.07 38.34
CA GLU A 470 -0.81 -20.90 38.67
C GLU A 470 -1.13 -19.99 37.47
N ASN A 471 -0.61 -20.32 36.28
CA ASN A 471 -0.80 -19.57 35.02
C ASN A 471 -0.34 -18.10 35.04
N TYR A 472 0.60 -17.74 35.90
CA TYR A 472 1.11 -16.37 35.98
C TYR A 472 2.34 -16.16 35.08
N ILE A 473 2.37 -15.02 34.38
CA ILE A 473 3.60 -14.49 33.78
C ILE A 473 4.42 -13.88 34.91
N LEU A 474 5.58 -14.46 35.20
CA LEU A 474 6.49 -14.00 36.25
C LEU A 474 7.41 -12.90 35.73
N ALA A 475 7.89 -13.02 34.50
CA ALA A 475 8.66 -11.98 33.83
C ALA A 475 8.43 -12.01 32.31
N GLN A 476 8.57 -10.84 31.69
CA GLN A 476 8.50 -10.67 30.25
C GLN A 476 9.55 -9.66 29.78
N HIS A 477 10.09 -9.88 28.59
CA HIS A 477 10.98 -8.93 27.93
C HIS A 477 10.75 -8.95 26.43
N VAL A 478 10.59 -7.78 25.80
CA VAL A 478 10.40 -7.65 24.36
C VAL A 478 11.62 -6.98 23.76
N CYS A 479 12.16 -7.57 22.70
CA CYS A 479 13.32 -7.08 21.97
C CYS A 479 13.07 -7.09 20.46
N LEU A 480 13.69 -6.16 19.73
CA LEU A 480 13.53 -5.99 18.28
C LEU A 480 14.69 -6.59 17.48
N GLU A 481 15.74 -6.98 18.19
CA GLU A 481 16.90 -7.68 17.65
C GLU A 481 16.76 -9.19 17.82
N GLU A 482 17.61 -9.95 17.11
CA GLU A 482 17.62 -11.40 17.25
C GLU A 482 18.00 -11.78 18.70
N PRO A 483 17.14 -12.53 19.40
CA PRO A 483 17.31 -12.73 20.83
C PRO A 483 18.53 -13.60 21.12
N SER A 484 19.46 -13.07 21.91
CA SER A 484 20.60 -13.85 22.41
C SER A 484 20.19 -14.70 23.61
N PRO A 485 20.90 -15.82 23.90
CA PRO A 485 20.68 -16.60 25.11
C PRO A 485 20.81 -15.79 26.42
N GLU A 486 21.55 -14.67 26.40
CA GLU A 486 21.66 -13.76 27.54
C GLU A 486 20.34 -13.05 27.87
N VAL A 487 19.50 -12.78 26.87
CA VAL A 487 18.16 -12.22 27.09
C VAL A 487 17.34 -13.19 27.95
N MET A 488 17.38 -14.49 27.65
CA MET A 488 16.68 -15.51 28.44
C MET A 488 17.17 -15.55 29.89
N ILE A 489 18.49 -15.56 30.09
CA ILE A 489 19.10 -15.59 31.43
C ILE A 489 18.62 -14.38 32.24
N ARG A 490 18.61 -13.20 31.62
CA ARG A 490 18.16 -11.95 32.24
C ARG A 490 16.68 -11.98 32.59
N THR A 491 15.82 -12.51 31.71
CA THR A 491 14.39 -12.64 31.98
C THR A 491 14.12 -13.61 33.14
N ILE A 492 14.86 -14.72 33.24
CA ILE A 492 14.77 -15.66 34.36
C ILE A 492 15.23 -15.01 35.66
N ALA A 493 16.35 -14.28 35.65
CA ALA A 493 16.84 -13.56 36.83
C ALA A 493 15.81 -12.50 37.31
N ALA A 494 15.18 -11.79 36.39
CA ALA A 494 14.10 -10.85 36.70
C ALA A 494 12.88 -11.57 37.33
N ALA A 495 12.51 -12.76 36.85
CA ALA A 495 11.46 -13.57 37.47
C ALA A 495 11.80 -13.99 38.91
N MET A 496 13.08 -14.24 39.22
CA MET A 496 13.52 -14.62 40.57
C MET A 496 13.55 -13.43 41.53
N LEU A 497 14.09 -12.30 41.09
CA LEU A 497 14.36 -11.13 41.95
C LEU A 497 13.16 -10.18 42.05
N THR A 498 12.42 -10.01 40.97
CA THR A 498 11.33 -9.04 40.83
C THR A 498 10.17 -9.64 40.03
N PRO A 499 9.56 -10.75 40.50
CA PRO A 499 8.44 -11.35 39.78
C PRO A 499 7.27 -10.37 39.68
N THR A 500 6.59 -10.40 38.54
CA THR A 500 5.39 -9.60 38.26
C THR A 500 4.27 -9.91 39.27
N THR A 501 4.22 -11.17 39.72
CA THR A 501 3.26 -11.68 40.69
C THR A 501 3.99 -12.53 41.72
N GLY A 502 3.71 -12.33 43.01
CA GLY A 502 4.32 -13.08 44.11
C GLY A 502 5.54 -12.41 44.74
N ALA A 503 6.18 -13.08 45.70
CA ALA A 503 7.40 -12.62 46.34
C ALA A 503 8.64 -13.19 45.62
N PRO A 504 9.83 -12.58 45.72
CA PRO A 504 11.06 -13.11 45.11
C PRO A 504 11.41 -14.53 45.62
N HIS A 505 11.67 -15.48 44.72
CA HIS A 505 11.95 -16.88 45.03
C HIS A 505 12.65 -17.62 43.87
N LEU A 506 13.14 -18.83 44.16
CA LEU A 506 13.70 -19.77 43.19
C LEU A 506 12.73 -20.93 42.94
N PRO A 507 12.51 -21.36 41.69
CA PRO A 507 11.70 -22.55 41.41
C PRO A 507 12.48 -23.83 41.69
N GLY A 508 11.78 -24.97 41.79
CA GLY A 508 12.43 -26.28 41.82
C GLY A 508 13.02 -26.68 40.46
N ALA A 509 12.34 -26.31 39.36
CA ALA A 509 12.82 -26.58 38.01
C ALA A 509 12.40 -25.52 36.99
N ILE A 510 13.20 -25.37 35.94
CA ILE A 510 12.93 -24.54 34.76
C ILE A 510 12.96 -25.42 33.52
N GLU A 511 11.88 -25.39 32.75
CA GLU A 511 11.69 -26.08 31.49
C GLU A 511 11.85 -25.11 30.31
N VAL A 512 12.64 -25.52 29.32
CA VAL A 512 12.87 -24.76 28.07
C VAL A 512 12.76 -25.68 26.86
N CYS A 513 12.48 -25.12 25.68
CA CYS A 513 12.27 -25.91 24.44
C CYS A 513 13.56 -26.19 23.65
N CYS A 514 14.64 -25.44 23.93
CA CYS A 514 15.89 -25.48 23.16
C CYS A 514 17.04 -26.10 23.98
N ASP A 515 17.63 -27.19 23.47
CA ASP A 515 18.75 -27.88 24.12
C ASP A 515 19.97 -26.96 24.33
N GLN A 516 20.25 -26.08 23.37
CA GLN A 516 21.34 -25.12 23.47
C GLN A 516 21.10 -24.10 24.58
N THR A 517 19.88 -23.59 24.70
CA THR A 517 19.46 -22.69 25.78
C THR A 517 19.50 -23.40 27.13
N CYS A 518 19.01 -24.65 27.20
CA CYS A 518 19.07 -25.48 28.40
C CYS A 518 20.52 -25.67 28.88
N GLN A 519 21.44 -25.99 27.96
CA GLN A 519 22.85 -26.17 28.28
C GLN A 519 23.51 -24.87 28.77
N ALA A 520 23.17 -23.73 28.18
CA ALA A 520 23.67 -22.42 28.61
C ALA A 520 23.16 -22.05 30.02
N LEU A 521 21.90 -22.36 30.31
CA LEU A 521 21.25 -22.07 31.59
C LEU A 521 21.74 -22.97 32.74
N ARG A 522 21.98 -24.26 32.49
CA ARG A 522 22.43 -25.22 33.52
C ARG A 522 23.67 -24.75 34.27
N ALA A 523 24.66 -24.21 33.55
CA ALA A 523 25.90 -23.73 34.14
C ALA A 523 25.70 -22.63 35.21
N ARG A 524 24.56 -21.91 35.15
CA ARG A 524 24.20 -20.83 36.07
C ARG A 524 23.18 -21.26 37.13
N LEU A 525 22.26 -22.15 36.78
CA LEU A 525 21.13 -22.55 37.62
C LEU A 525 21.45 -23.71 38.58
N GLU A 526 22.28 -24.67 38.17
CA GLU A 526 22.62 -25.82 39.02
C GLU A 526 23.29 -25.43 40.36
N PRO A 527 24.21 -24.43 40.42
CA PRO A 527 24.76 -23.95 41.69
C PRO A 527 23.71 -23.36 42.65
N LEU A 528 22.57 -22.90 42.12
CA LEU A 528 21.47 -22.31 42.88
C LEU A 528 20.44 -23.36 43.34
N GLY A 529 20.64 -24.64 43.00
CA GLY A 529 19.71 -25.71 43.33
C GLY A 529 18.48 -25.79 42.43
N VAL A 530 18.48 -25.09 41.30
CA VAL A 530 17.39 -25.09 40.31
C VAL A 530 17.72 -26.06 39.17
N GLU A 531 16.85 -27.04 38.94
CA GLU A 531 17.04 -28.00 37.84
C GLU A 531 16.63 -27.38 36.49
N CYS A 532 17.44 -27.51 35.44
CA CYS A 532 17.07 -27.07 34.10
C CYS A 532 16.86 -28.25 33.14
N ARG A 533 15.65 -28.35 32.59
CA ARG A 533 15.18 -29.44 31.72
C ARG A 533 14.85 -28.92 30.33
N SER A 534 15.21 -29.71 29.33
CA SER A 534 14.78 -29.48 27.95
C SER A 534 13.57 -30.36 27.67
N VAL A 535 12.47 -29.76 27.24
CA VAL A 535 11.22 -30.45 26.93
C VAL A 535 10.76 -30.07 25.51
N PRO A 536 10.19 -31.01 24.74
CA PRO A 536 9.82 -30.74 23.35
C PRO A 536 8.61 -29.82 23.19
N VAL A 537 7.80 -29.68 24.23
CA VAL A 537 6.55 -28.89 24.23
C VAL A 537 6.45 -28.19 25.58
N LEU A 538 6.12 -26.89 25.56
CA LEU A 538 5.92 -26.07 26.76
C LEU A 538 4.43 -25.74 26.85
N GLU A 539 3.60 -26.70 27.24
CA GLU A 539 2.13 -26.62 27.10
C GLU A 539 1.52 -25.33 27.65
N HIS A 540 1.98 -24.87 28.82
CA HIS A 540 1.46 -23.65 29.44
C HIS A 540 1.93 -22.40 28.68
N LEU A 541 3.21 -22.36 28.31
CA LEU A 541 3.79 -21.24 27.60
C LEU A 541 3.28 -21.14 26.15
N ASP A 542 2.98 -22.27 25.52
CA ASP A 542 2.29 -22.37 24.22
C ASP A 542 0.91 -21.74 24.28
N PHE A 543 0.14 -21.99 25.35
CA PHE A 543 -1.14 -21.34 25.59
C PHE A 543 -0.99 -19.83 25.76
N VAL A 544 -0.04 -19.37 26.58
CA VAL A 544 0.18 -17.92 26.81
C VAL A 544 0.57 -17.20 25.52
N TYR A 545 1.45 -17.77 24.69
CA TYR A 545 1.77 -17.17 23.39
C TYR A 545 0.57 -17.13 22.45
N SER A 546 -0.24 -18.20 22.42
CA SER A 546 -1.47 -18.23 21.59
C SER A 546 -2.42 -17.09 21.98
N GLU A 547 -2.66 -16.88 23.27
CA GLU A 547 -3.53 -15.78 23.74
C GLU A 547 -2.93 -14.40 23.42
N LEU A 548 -1.61 -14.24 23.62
CA LEU A 548 -0.90 -13.01 23.32
C LEU A 548 -0.93 -12.70 21.81
N GLU A 549 -0.75 -13.70 20.95
CA GLU A 549 -0.86 -13.56 19.50
C GLU A 549 -2.28 -13.23 19.06
N GLN A 550 -3.30 -13.80 19.68
CA GLN A 550 -4.70 -13.45 19.41
C GLN A 550 -4.99 -11.99 19.77
N GLY A 551 -4.52 -11.52 20.94
CA GLY A 551 -4.68 -10.12 21.36
C GLY A 551 -3.89 -9.10 20.53
N LEU A 552 -2.76 -9.52 19.94
CA LEU A 552 -1.93 -8.68 19.06
C LEU A 552 -2.31 -8.75 17.58
N SER A 553 -3.09 -9.76 17.19
CA SER A 553 -3.54 -9.95 15.82
C SER A 553 -4.53 -8.86 15.43
N THR A 554 -4.42 -8.37 14.19
CA THR A 554 -5.42 -7.42 13.66
C THR A 554 -6.74 -8.17 13.42
N PRO A 555 -7.87 -7.74 14.00
CA PRO A 555 -9.17 -8.35 13.74
C PRO A 555 -9.47 -8.30 12.24
N GLY A 556 -9.74 -9.46 11.62
CA GLY A 556 -10.04 -9.58 10.19
C GLY A 556 -8.85 -9.87 9.27
N GLY A 557 -7.66 -10.20 9.81
CA GLY A 557 -6.54 -10.69 9.02
C GLY A 557 -6.89 -11.95 8.20
N MET A 558 -6.38 -12.03 6.97
CA MET A 558 -6.64 -13.17 6.08
C MET A 558 -5.94 -14.43 6.59
N ALA A 559 -6.63 -15.57 6.57
CA ALA A 559 -6.03 -16.85 6.97
C ALA A 559 -4.84 -17.22 6.07
N ALA A 560 -3.85 -17.91 6.63
CA ALA A 560 -2.66 -18.32 5.89
C ALA A 560 -2.97 -19.42 4.87
N LEU A 561 -2.28 -19.42 3.73
CA LEU A 561 -2.39 -20.43 2.68
C LEU A 561 -2.04 -21.82 3.21
N ILE A 562 -1.03 -21.93 4.08
CA ILE A 562 -0.63 -23.21 4.66
C ILE A 562 -1.70 -23.83 5.57
N ASP A 563 -2.65 -23.03 6.06
CA ASP A 563 -3.76 -23.51 6.89
C ASP A 563 -5.01 -23.88 6.06
N VAL A 564 -5.00 -23.61 4.75
CA VAL A 564 -6.11 -23.95 3.85
C VAL A 564 -6.20 -25.47 3.65
N PRO A 565 -7.36 -26.10 3.89
CA PRO A 565 -7.53 -27.54 3.69
C PRO A 565 -7.13 -28.01 2.28
N GLY A 566 -6.23 -29.00 2.21
CA GLY A 566 -5.73 -29.57 0.96
C GLY A 566 -4.57 -28.82 0.31
N VAL A 567 -4.22 -27.63 0.81
CA VAL A 567 -2.98 -26.95 0.45
C VAL A 567 -1.82 -27.58 1.22
N THR A 568 -0.66 -27.70 0.58
CA THR A 568 0.55 -28.27 1.18
C THR A 568 1.68 -27.24 1.08
N LEU A 569 2.73 -27.39 1.89
CA LEU A 569 3.92 -26.55 1.77
C LEU A 569 4.50 -26.54 0.36
N GLY A 570 4.43 -27.67 -0.37
CA GLY A 570 4.88 -27.76 -1.76
C GLY A 570 4.02 -26.93 -2.72
N HIS A 571 2.71 -26.84 -2.49
CA HIS A 571 1.81 -26.00 -3.29
C HIS A 571 2.11 -24.50 -3.08
N VAL A 572 2.30 -24.08 -1.83
CA VAL A 572 2.65 -22.68 -1.53
C VAL A 572 4.04 -22.33 -2.07
N ALA A 573 5.02 -23.23 -1.93
CA ALA A 573 6.35 -23.06 -2.52
C ALA A 573 6.30 -22.89 -4.06
N GLY A 574 5.48 -23.70 -4.75
CA GLY A 574 5.28 -23.60 -6.20
C GLY A 574 4.68 -22.25 -6.61
N PHE A 575 3.71 -21.76 -5.85
CA PHE A 575 3.14 -20.43 -6.03
C PHE A 575 4.17 -19.30 -5.83
N PHE A 576 4.97 -19.34 -4.75
CA PHE A 576 6.03 -18.36 -4.50
C PHE A 576 7.06 -18.33 -5.64
N ASP A 577 7.50 -19.49 -6.12
CA ASP A 577 8.39 -19.60 -7.27
C ASP A 577 7.79 -18.99 -8.54
N ALA A 578 6.55 -19.36 -8.87
CA ALA A 578 5.86 -18.81 -10.04
C ALA A 578 5.66 -17.29 -9.94
N ALA A 579 5.28 -16.79 -8.76
CA ALA A 579 5.05 -15.37 -8.54
C ALA A 579 6.36 -14.56 -8.59
N ALA A 580 7.45 -15.07 -8.00
CA ALA A 580 8.77 -14.44 -8.11
C ALA A 580 9.27 -14.38 -9.56
N GLN A 581 9.05 -15.44 -10.35
CA GLN A 581 9.37 -15.44 -11.77
C GLN A 581 8.49 -14.46 -12.57
N PHE A 582 7.19 -14.42 -12.29
CA PHE A 582 6.25 -13.49 -12.90
C PHE A 582 6.68 -12.04 -12.63
N TYR A 583 6.98 -11.70 -11.38
CA TYR A 583 7.44 -10.36 -11.00
C TYR A 583 8.73 -9.96 -11.71
N ARG A 584 9.74 -10.84 -11.75
CA ARG A 584 11.01 -10.58 -12.45
C ARG A 584 10.83 -10.39 -13.95
N CYS A 585 9.83 -11.03 -14.56
CA CYS A 585 9.53 -10.85 -15.98
C CYS A 585 8.81 -9.52 -16.27
N GLN A 586 8.28 -8.83 -15.26
CA GLN A 586 7.57 -7.56 -15.36
C GLN A 586 6.52 -7.53 -16.50
N PRO A 587 5.59 -8.49 -16.57
CA PRO A 587 4.66 -8.67 -17.69
C PRO A 587 3.78 -7.44 -17.95
N TRP A 588 3.51 -6.61 -16.94
CA TRP A 588 2.80 -5.34 -17.07
C TRP A 588 3.48 -4.34 -18.03
N ARG A 589 4.78 -4.47 -18.30
CA ARG A 589 5.49 -3.67 -19.32
C ARG A 589 5.20 -4.13 -20.76
N LEU A 590 4.65 -5.33 -20.92
CA LEU A 590 4.38 -5.95 -22.22
C LEU A 590 2.88 -6.01 -22.55
N THR A 591 2.01 -5.83 -21.55
CA THR A 591 0.55 -5.94 -21.70
C THR A 591 -0.03 -4.63 -22.22
N PRO A 592 -0.81 -4.65 -23.33
CA PRO A 592 -1.59 -3.50 -23.77
C PRO A 592 -2.62 -3.07 -22.72
N HIS A 593 -2.87 -1.77 -22.56
CA HIS A 593 -3.75 -1.22 -21.53
C HIS A 593 -5.20 -1.72 -21.58
N ASP A 594 -5.70 -2.11 -22.75
CA ASP A 594 -7.15 -2.19 -23.00
C ASP A 594 -7.63 -3.61 -23.34
N ARG A 595 -6.81 -4.65 -23.12
CA ARG A 595 -7.11 -6.00 -23.64
C ARG A 595 -6.92 -7.10 -22.60
N PRO A 596 -8.01 -7.74 -22.13
CA PRO A 596 -7.88 -8.89 -21.26
C PRO A 596 -7.40 -10.14 -22.02
N LEU A 597 -6.75 -11.04 -21.29
CA LEU A 597 -6.30 -12.34 -21.76
C LEU A 597 -7.37 -13.38 -21.46
N ARG A 598 -7.86 -14.08 -22.50
CA ARG A 598 -8.68 -15.27 -22.30
C ARG A 598 -7.77 -16.45 -21.99
N ILE A 599 -8.02 -17.07 -20.85
CA ILE A 599 -7.33 -18.26 -20.35
C ILE A 599 -8.28 -19.43 -20.48
N HIS A 600 -7.82 -20.55 -21.02
CA HIS A 600 -8.57 -21.79 -21.05
C HIS A 600 -7.78 -22.96 -20.46
N CYS A 601 -8.35 -23.68 -19.49
CA CYS A 601 -7.73 -24.79 -18.77
C CYS A 601 -8.73 -25.94 -18.58
N ASN A 602 -8.49 -27.06 -19.28
CA ASN A 602 -9.40 -28.22 -19.28
C ASN A 602 -9.35 -29.07 -18.01
N ARG A 603 -8.44 -28.77 -17.07
CA ARG A 603 -8.25 -29.55 -15.85
C ARG A 603 -9.34 -29.30 -14.79
N PHE A 604 -9.99 -28.14 -14.83
CA PHE A 604 -10.93 -27.68 -13.79
C PHE A 604 -12.34 -27.47 -14.35
N ARG A 605 -13.37 -27.45 -13.48
CA ARG A 605 -14.78 -27.28 -13.90
C ARG A 605 -15.03 -25.95 -14.62
N ASN A 606 -14.48 -24.86 -14.09
CA ASN A 606 -14.47 -23.56 -14.76
C ASN A 606 -13.24 -23.52 -15.65
N ASN A 607 -13.45 -23.83 -16.92
CA ASN A 607 -12.36 -24.00 -17.87
C ASN A 607 -11.98 -22.71 -18.60
N THR A 608 -12.72 -21.60 -18.44
CA THR A 608 -12.44 -20.33 -19.13
C THR A 608 -12.41 -19.20 -18.12
N TRP A 609 -11.37 -18.38 -18.19
CA TRP A 609 -11.12 -17.24 -17.30
C TRP A 609 -10.62 -16.05 -18.12
N TYR A 610 -10.77 -14.85 -17.59
CA TYR A 610 -10.33 -13.61 -18.21
C TYR A 610 -9.36 -12.90 -17.27
N ALA A 611 -8.11 -12.78 -17.70
CA ALA A 611 -7.03 -12.19 -16.93
C ALA A 611 -6.77 -10.74 -17.34
N VAL A 612 -6.55 -9.90 -16.34
CA VAL A 612 -6.01 -8.55 -16.47
C VAL A 612 -4.69 -8.50 -15.72
N VAL A 613 -3.60 -8.22 -16.44
CA VAL A 613 -2.30 -7.98 -15.81
C VAL A 613 -2.29 -6.56 -15.26
N LEU A 614 -2.04 -6.42 -13.96
CA LEU A 614 -1.96 -5.13 -13.28
C LEU A 614 -0.52 -4.62 -13.27
N GLY A 615 -0.35 -3.30 -13.35
CA GLY A 615 0.94 -2.64 -13.14
C GLY A 615 1.23 -1.49 -14.09
N GLN A 616 0.34 -1.19 -15.04
CA GLN A 616 0.54 -0.14 -16.04
C GLN A 616 0.56 1.27 -15.41
N SER A 617 -0.31 1.54 -14.43
CA SER A 617 -0.25 2.77 -13.62
C SER A 617 0.83 2.71 -12.55
N GLY A 618 1.30 1.50 -12.21
CA GLY A 618 2.26 1.31 -11.13
C GLY A 618 1.74 1.50 -9.73
N LEU A 619 0.43 1.65 -9.53
CA LEU A 619 -0.15 1.67 -8.18
C LEU A 619 -0.14 0.26 -7.57
N THR A 620 -0.51 -0.74 -8.38
CA THR A 620 -0.50 -2.16 -7.99
C THR A 620 0.01 -2.99 -9.15
N CYS A 621 1.02 -3.82 -8.91
CA CYS A 621 1.49 -4.82 -9.87
C CYS A 621 0.90 -6.18 -9.51
N GLY A 622 0.51 -6.98 -10.51
CA GLY A 622 -0.19 -8.23 -10.22
C GLY A 622 -0.97 -8.82 -11.38
N LEU A 623 -1.94 -9.66 -11.04
CA LEU A 623 -2.82 -10.35 -11.96
C LEU A 623 -4.19 -10.52 -11.32
N ILE A 624 -5.26 -10.09 -11.98
CA ILE A 624 -6.63 -10.42 -11.60
C ILE A 624 -7.23 -11.36 -12.65
N MET A 625 -7.91 -12.40 -12.21
CA MET A 625 -8.62 -13.36 -13.08
C MET A 625 -10.10 -13.40 -12.72
N TYR A 626 -10.95 -13.22 -13.73
CA TYR A 626 -12.41 -13.22 -13.64
C TYR A 626 -13.00 -14.44 -14.33
N GLU A 627 -14.16 -14.88 -13.87
CA GLU A 627 -14.92 -15.99 -14.48
C GLU A 627 -15.88 -15.51 -15.57
N ASP A 628 -16.31 -14.25 -15.50
CA ASP A 628 -17.32 -13.65 -16.38
C ASP A 628 -16.75 -12.47 -17.16
N LEU A 629 -16.81 -12.57 -18.49
CA LEU A 629 -16.37 -11.50 -19.39
C LEU A 629 -17.29 -10.29 -19.32
N ALA A 630 -18.61 -10.49 -19.24
CA ALA A 630 -19.57 -9.39 -19.25
C ALA A 630 -19.41 -8.52 -18.00
N LEU A 631 -19.09 -9.13 -16.86
CA LEU A 631 -18.77 -8.44 -15.63
C LEU A 631 -17.45 -7.66 -15.74
N LEU A 632 -16.42 -8.25 -16.35
CA LEU A 632 -15.14 -7.57 -16.57
C LEU A 632 -15.30 -6.38 -17.54
N GLU A 633 -16.05 -6.55 -18.63
CA GLU A 633 -16.37 -5.47 -19.56
C GLU A 633 -17.16 -4.36 -18.86
N ALA A 634 -18.15 -4.71 -18.03
CA ALA A 634 -18.86 -3.72 -17.20
C ALA A 634 -17.90 -2.97 -16.27
N MET A 635 -16.96 -3.66 -15.60
CA MET A 635 -15.94 -3.00 -14.74
C MET A 635 -15.02 -2.04 -15.50
N LEU A 636 -14.66 -2.37 -16.74
CA LEU A 636 -13.79 -1.53 -17.55
C LEU A 636 -14.50 -0.27 -18.07
N TYR A 637 -15.84 -0.27 -18.11
CA TYR A 637 -16.62 0.81 -18.74
C TYR A 637 -17.65 1.51 -17.81
N ASP A 638 -18.00 0.93 -16.66
CA ASP A 638 -19.01 1.44 -15.71
C ASP A 638 -18.72 0.99 -14.25
N ALA A 639 -18.18 1.89 -13.43
CA ALA A 639 -17.57 1.55 -12.14
C ALA A 639 -18.57 1.29 -10.99
N GLU A 640 -19.76 1.91 -10.98
CA GLU A 640 -20.63 1.92 -9.79
C GLU A 640 -21.53 0.67 -9.63
N GLU A 641 -21.94 0.01 -10.71
CA GLU A 641 -22.78 -1.20 -10.64
C GLU A 641 -21.98 -2.51 -10.49
N ALA A 642 -20.68 -2.46 -10.76
CA ALA A 642 -19.79 -3.62 -10.84
C ALA A 642 -19.41 -4.24 -9.48
N ASP A 643 -19.28 -3.43 -8.43
CA ASP A 643 -18.78 -3.86 -7.11
C ASP A 643 -19.66 -4.93 -6.44
N ARG A 644 -20.96 -5.00 -6.77
CA ARG A 644 -21.89 -5.95 -6.13
C ARG A 644 -21.75 -7.38 -6.65
N HIS A 645 -21.19 -7.57 -7.84
CA HIS A 645 -21.12 -8.87 -8.50
C HIS A 645 -19.68 -9.39 -8.71
N GLN A 646 -18.67 -8.66 -8.21
CA GLN A 646 -17.26 -9.03 -8.37
C GLN A 646 -16.97 -10.44 -7.85
N SER A 647 -16.53 -11.32 -8.75
CA SER A 647 -15.90 -12.58 -8.37
C SER A 647 -14.66 -12.86 -9.22
N GLY A 648 -13.55 -13.12 -8.53
CA GLY A 648 -12.28 -13.34 -9.19
C GLY A 648 -11.17 -13.69 -8.20
N ILE A 649 -10.02 -14.06 -8.75
CA ILE A 649 -8.78 -14.30 -7.99
C ILE A 649 -7.85 -13.13 -8.28
N SER A 650 -7.31 -12.51 -7.23
CA SER A 650 -6.35 -11.42 -7.34
C SER A 650 -5.02 -11.87 -6.76
N VAL A 651 -3.95 -11.67 -7.53
CA VAL A 651 -2.56 -11.75 -7.10
C VAL A 651 -1.99 -10.34 -7.11
N MET A 652 -1.44 -9.90 -5.99
CA MET A 652 -0.78 -8.62 -5.82
C MET A 652 0.61 -8.84 -5.22
N PHE A 653 1.47 -7.84 -5.33
CA PHE A 653 2.79 -7.85 -4.73
C PHE A 653 2.89 -6.75 -3.69
N GLY A 654 3.38 -7.10 -2.52
CA GLY A 654 3.59 -6.19 -1.40
C GLY A 654 4.85 -6.56 -0.62
N GLU A 655 4.93 -6.09 0.61
CA GLU A 655 6.06 -6.35 1.49
C GLU A 655 5.76 -7.46 2.49
N ALA A 656 6.77 -7.88 3.25
CA ALA A 656 6.63 -9.00 4.17
C ALA A 656 5.49 -8.82 5.19
N PHE A 657 5.19 -7.57 5.56
CA PHE A 657 4.15 -7.25 6.53
C PHE A 657 2.71 -7.32 5.99
N ASP A 658 2.54 -7.40 4.67
CA ASP A 658 1.22 -7.61 4.07
C ASP A 658 0.81 -9.10 4.11
N LEU A 659 1.77 -10.01 4.28
CA LEU A 659 1.55 -11.45 4.22
C LEU A 659 1.04 -11.99 5.57
N ALA A 660 0.21 -13.04 5.52
CA ALA A 660 -0.13 -13.80 6.72
C ALA A 660 1.16 -14.34 7.36
N ILE A 661 1.35 -14.06 8.65
CA ILE A 661 2.62 -14.32 9.35
C ILE A 661 3.02 -15.79 9.30
N ARG A 662 2.06 -16.71 9.34
CA ARG A 662 2.33 -18.14 9.24
C ARG A 662 2.88 -18.54 7.86
N ASP A 663 2.39 -17.91 6.79
CA ASP A 663 2.98 -18.11 5.45
C ASP A 663 4.37 -17.49 5.36
N LEU A 664 4.58 -16.33 6.00
CA LEU A 664 5.89 -15.68 6.07
C LEU A 664 6.92 -16.54 6.81
N ASP A 665 6.58 -17.05 7.99
CA ASP A 665 7.44 -17.94 8.78
C ASP A 665 7.79 -19.21 7.99
N ALA A 666 6.82 -19.77 7.25
CA ALA A 666 7.06 -20.90 6.37
C ALA A 666 7.98 -20.52 5.20
N ALA A 667 7.79 -19.36 4.57
CA ALA A 667 8.63 -18.86 3.49
C ALA A 667 10.08 -18.66 3.94
N GLU A 668 10.31 -18.04 5.09
CA GLU A 668 11.64 -17.84 5.69
C GLU A 668 12.30 -19.18 6.05
N LYS A 669 11.57 -20.05 6.76
CA LYS A 669 12.08 -21.36 7.21
C LYS A 669 12.47 -22.27 6.06
N HIS A 670 11.71 -22.25 4.96
CA HIS A 670 11.93 -23.11 3.81
C HIS A 670 12.69 -22.43 2.66
N GLY A 671 13.03 -21.15 2.79
CA GLY A 671 13.77 -20.39 1.79
C GLY A 671 12.99 -20.23 0.48
N TRP A 672 11.68 -19.99 0.54
CA TRP A 672 10.89 -19.76 -0.67
C TRP A 672 11.32 -18.47 -1.38
N PRO A 673 11.43 -18.47 -2.71
CA PRO A 673 11.97 -17.33 -3.44
C PRO A 673 11.01 -16.14 -3.43
N VAL A 674 11.54 -14.95 -3.15
CA VAL A 674 10.86 -13.65 -3.30
C VAL A 674 11.72 -12.78 -4.25
N ALA A 675 11.10 -12.02 -5.15
CA ALA A 675 11.85 -11.30 -6.19
C ALA A 675 12.60 -10.05 -5.66
N SER A 676 12.04 -9.37 -4.66
CA SER A 676 12.54 -8.18 -3.98
C SER A 676 11.76 -7.95 -2.68
N GLU A 677 12.18 -6.99 -1.85
CA GLU A 677 11.49 -6.67 -0.59
C GLU A 677 9.99 -6.31 -0.78
N GLU A 678 9.63 -5.76 -1.95
CA GLU A 678 8.26 -5.38 -2.35
C GLU A 678 7.55 -6.43 -3.23
N ALA A 679 8.07 -7.64 -3.32
CA ALA A 679 7.54 -8.69 -4.20
C ALA A 679 7.05 -9.93 -3.45
N TYR A 680 6.61 -9.77 -2.20
CA TYR A 680 5.90 -10.83 -1.50
C TYR A 680 4.53 -11.06 -2.17
N PRO A 681 4.23 -12.29 -2.60
CA PRO A 681 3.02 -12.55 -3.37
C PRO A 681 1.81 -12.73 -2.45
N LEU A 682 0.83 -11.86 -2.62
CA LEU A 682 -0.46 -11.87 -1.93
C LEU A 682 -1.50 -12.43 -2.88
N ILE A 683 -2.23 -13.46 -2.47
CA ILE A 683 -3.30 -14.04 -3.28
C ILE A 683 -4.59 -14.13 -2.48
N LEU A 684 -5.68 -13.65 -3.07
CA LEU A 684 -6.99 -13.67 -2.46
C LEU A 684 -8.08 -14.00 -3.49
N ARG A 685 -9.13 -14.66 -3.02
CA ARG A 685 -10.38 -14.84 -3.75
C ARG A 685 -11.37 -13.79 -3.29
N ILE A 686 -11.92 -13.05 -4.25
CA ILE A 686 -13.07 -12.15 -4.05
C ILE A 686 -14.32 -12.92 -4.47
N ASN A 687 -15.29 -13.02 -3.56
CA ASN A 687 -16.61 -13.58 -3.85
C ASN A 687 -17.65 -12.45 -3.97
N PRO A 688 -18.80 -12.72 -4.60
CA PRO A 688 -19.89 -11.75 -4.69
C PRO A 688 -20.22 -11.13 -3.32
N GLY A 689 -20.44 -9.82 -3.29
CA GLY A 689 -20.61 -9.07 -2.04
C GLY A 689 -19.30 -8.72 -1.32
N MET A 690 -18.16 -8.73 -2.01
CA MET A 690 -16.84 -8.29 -1.52
C MET A 690 -16.28 -9.12 -0.35
N SER A 691 -16.79 -10.33 -0.13
CA SER A 691 -16.21 -11.23 0.87
C SER A 691 -14.90 -11.82 0.34
N MET A 692 -13.82 -11.69 1.12
CA MET A 692 -12.48 -12.13 0.77
C MET A 692 -12.12 -13.41 1.52
N ARG A 693 -11.42 -14.33 0.85
CA ARG A 693 -10.84 -15.53 1.47
C ARG A 693 -9.55 -15.95 0.77
N PRO A 694 -8.71 -16.78 1.40
CA PRO A 694 -7.63 -17.47 0.69
C PRO A 694 -8.16 -18.35 -0.44
N PRO A 695 -7.39 -18.55 -1.53
CA PRO A 695 -7.74 -19.46 -2.60
C PRO A 695 -7.76 -20.92 -2.11
N LEU A 696 -8.66 -21.72 -2.68
CA LEU A 696 -8.68 -23.17 -2.54
C LEU A 696 -7.48 -23.78 -3.28
N HIS A 697 -7.16 -25.04 -2.95
CA HIS A 697 -6.07 -25.79 -3.57
C HIS A 697 -6.05 -25.71 -5.11
N TRP A 698 -7.19 -25.94 -5.77
CA TRP A 698 -7.26 -25.90 -7.24
C TRP A 698 -7.17 -24.48 -7.81
N GLU A 699 -7.63 -23.47 -7.07
CA GLU A 699 -7.53 -22.04 -7.44
C GLU A 699 -6.07 -21.59 -7.39
N LEU A 700 -5.33 -22.03 -6.37
CA LEU A 700 -3.89 -21.81 -6.24
C LEU A 700 -3.12 -22.50 -7.38
N GLU A 701 -3.47 -23.74 -7.72
CA GLU A 701 -2.85 -24.49 -8.83
C GLU A 701 -3.08 -23.78 -10.19
N LEU A 702 -4.32 -23.36 -10.47
CA LEU A 702 -4.63 -22.60 -11.68
C LEU A 702 -3.80 -21.31 -11.73
N THR A 703 -3.72 -20.61 -10.61
CA THR A 703 -2.99 -19.34 -10.54
C THR A 703 -1.48 -19.54 -10.75
N GLU A 704 -0.88 -20.58 -10.15
CA GLU A 704 0.50 -20.96 -10.43
C GLU A 704 0.74 -21.20 -11.92
N ALA A 705 -0.15 -21.95 -12.58
CA ALA A 705 -0.05 -22.22 -14.02
C ALA A 705 -0.12 -20.93 -14.84
N CYS A 706 -1.04 -20.03 -14.53
CA CYS A 706 -1.18 -18.74 -15.20
C CYS A 706 0.05 -17.84 -15.03
N LEU A 707 0.59 -17.73 -13.82
CA LEU A 707 1.80 -16.95 -13.52
C LEU A 707 3.02 -17.46 -14.29
N ARG A 708 3.12 -18.77 -14.55
CA ARG A 708 4.17 -19.36 -15.39
C ARG A 708 3.95 -19.13 -16.90
N ALA A 709 2.71 -19.23 -17.38
CA ALA A 709 2.39 -19.21 -18.81
C ALA A 709 2.32 -17.79 -19.42
N ILE A 710 1.75 -16.82 -18.69
CA ILE A 710 1.48 -15.46 -19.20
C ILE A 710 2.76 -14.74 -19.64
N PRO A 711 3.87 -14.70 -18.86
CA PRO A 711 5.09 -14.03 -19.29
C PRO A 711 5.72 -14.61 -20.56
N ALA A 712 5.54 -15.91 -20.81
CA ALA A 712 6.00 -16.54 -22.04
C ALA A 712 5.13 -16.13 -23.24
N PHE A 713 3.81 -16.05 -23.05
CA PHE A 713 2.87 -15.58 -24.07
C PHE A 713 3.14 -14.13 -24.47
N LEU A 714 3.28 -13.23 -23.49
CA LEU A 714 3.49 -11.79 -23.75
C LEU A 714 4.81 -11.48 -24.46
N ARG A 715 5.82 -12.34 -24.34
CA ARG A 715 7.10 -12.19 -25.07
C ARG A 715 7.01 -12.62 -26.54
N ASP A 716 6.03 -13.44 -26.91
CA ASP A 716 5.81 -13.87 -28.30
C ASP A 716 4.73 -13.01 -28.96
N THR A 717 5.10 -11.79 -29.36
CA THR A 717 4.19 -10.81 -29.99
C THR A 717 3.70 -11.24 -31.38
N THR A 718 4.15 -12.38 -31.90
CA THR A 718 3.77 -12.88 -33.23
C THR A 718 2.50 -13.73 -33.22
N LYS A 719 2.01 -14.13 -32.04
CA LYS A 719 0.88 -15.05 -31.89
C LYS A 719 -0.27 -14.40 -31.12
N ASP A 720 -1.46 -14.49 -31.69
CA ASP A 720 -2.71 -14.09 -31.02
C ASP A 720 -3.21 -15.14 -30.01
N GLU A 721 -2.76 -16.40 -30.15
CA GLU A 721 -3.16 -17.54 -29.32
C GLU A 721 -2.01 -18.55 -29.19
N THR A 722 -1.83 -19.11 -27.98
CA THR A 722 -0.85 -20.16 -27.70
C THR A 722 -1.42 -21.20 -26.74
N VAL A 723 -1.03 -22.46 -26.91
CA VAL A 723 -1.26 -23.52 -25.93
C VAL A 723 0.08 -23.90 -25.32
N GLN A 724 0.15 -23.90 -23.99
CA GLN A 724 1.36 -24.16 -23.23
C GLN A 724 1.10 -25.23 -22.17
N THR A 725 2.03 -26.17 -22.01
CA THR A 725 2.05 -27.09 -20.87
C THR A 725 3.07 -26.57 -19.86
N VAL A 726 2.59 -26.19 -18.68
CA VAL A 726 3.42 -25.64 -17.60
C VAL A 726 3.48 -26.61 -16.42
N PRO A 727 4.65 -26.81 -15.81
CA PRO A 727 4.77 -27.60 -14.59
C PRO A 727 4.25 -26.81 -13.39
N THR A 728 3.37 -27.40 -12.57
CA THR A 728 2.95 -26.86 -11.26
C THR A 728 3.34 -27.83 -10.14
N ALA A 729 3.22 -27.39 -8.89
CA ALA A 729 3.43 -28.26 -7.74
C ALA A 729 2.49 -29.49 -7.71
N ALA A 730 1.34 -29.41 -8.38
CA ALA A 730 0.35 -30.49 -8.49
C ALA A 730 0.38 -31.22 -9.85
N GLY A 731 1.44 -31.01 -10.65
CA GLY A 731 1.68 -31.69 -11.92
C GLY A 731 1.62 -30.77 -13.14
N ASN A 732 1.72 -31.33 -14.34
CA ASN A 732 1.66 -30.52 -15.56
C ASN A 732 0.21 -30.04 -15.82
N VAL A 733 0.05 -28.76 -16.12
CA VAL A 733 -1.23 -28.13 -16.49
C VAL A 733 -1.11 -27.57 -17.90
N GLU A 734 -2.08 -27.89 -18.76
CA GLU A 734 -2.18 -27.31 -20.09
C GLU A 734 -3.08 -26.07 -20.03
N VAL A 735 -2.56 -24.94 -20.48
CA VAL A 735 -3.23 -23.64 -20.50
C VAL A 735 -3.19 -23.08 -21.92
N SER A 736 -4.36 -22.73 -22.46
CA SER A 736 -4.46 -21.91 -23.68
C SER A 736 -4.61 -20.44 -23.31
N LEU A 737 -3.84 -19.57 -23.95
CA LEU A 737 -3.85 -18.13 -23.76
C LEU A 737 -4.15 -17.47 -25.11
N ALA A 738 -5.12 -16.58 -25.15
CA ALA A 738 -5.44 -15.78 -26.33
C ALA A 738 -5.85 -14.36 -25.93
N TRP A 739 -5.55 -13.37 -26.77
CA TRP A 739 -6.13 -12.03 -26.58
C TRP A 739 -7.64 -12.06 -26.78
N GLN A 740 -8.41 -11.50 -25.84
CA GLN A 740 -9.82 -11.26 -26.05
C GLN A 740 -9.98 -10.22 -27.18
N ARG A 741 -10.88 -10.50 -28.11
CA ARG A 741 -11.11 -9.70 -29.33
C ARG A 741 -12.34 -8.84 -29.20
#